data_AF-A0A2V9WJC6-F1
#
_entry.id   AF-A0A2V9WJC6-F1
#
_cell.length_a   1.000
_cell.length_b   1.000
_cell.length_c   1.000
_cell.angle_alpha   90.00
_cell.angle_beta   90.00
_cell.angle_gamma   90.00
#
_symmetry.space_group_name_H-M   'P 1'
#
loop_
_entity.id
_entity.type
_entity.pdbx_description
1 polymer ?
#
loop_
_entity_poly.entity_id
_entity_poly.type
_entity_poly.pdbx_seq_one_letter_code
_entity_poly.pdbx_strand_id
1 'polypeptide(L)'
;MTQSNQSENIFGRVVDARRYEPPHLDLGDSNNSRTMMIELTGTGKSVLEIGTSTGYMSRVLRERGNTVIGVEVDPEAASIAKQHCDRLLNADIESLLVGDALEKNFFDVVILGDVLEHLKWPDKVIEQLKSHLRPNGYLVVSLPNVAHGDVILNLLAGKFPYHDSGLLDITHLRFFGLEDVVKLFDSAGYQICDLRTVRVDVGCTEVSPDLSAVPPELLLGVRSLPHANSYQFVFRAFRADECREPLQMENVGLKNSFGAFTTEVRRLRKYLQPEFDEMAAWADKLNAELTQRVQEVQELRALWAKATRWRRAFVFGFLAPLEWAVGATLVASELVARVLRRISKRQAPLVAPTNPARCSIVIVTWEGKDLLAESLPALLKAVRFDGGEHEIVVVDNGSTDGTQEYLRNHFPEVRVIRNEQNEYFGGGNNLGVQKARNDLIVLLNNDMIVHEDFLAPLRAGFRSPDVFAVASQVFLADPSKRREETGKARASFNGCDLDWRHETVLPSDEEQQYVPVFWGHGGAVAVDRHKFLWLGGFDRIYDPFYVEDADLSYCAWKVGWQCLMAVQSKVIHKHRSSTSRFGKQFISQIVRRNQYLFLWKNFSDFGKLMAHFARTPRALFRRAGTPGIGIRVEILAFLGAAERLPAVLRQKLRLARSVVRSDQEILEVTNTPPDATIKSNHIDFALGPFSDQLGSGWHDLEVGEGRPYRWMTEQASVFLLAPRGEAELLVQGYVPSLSSYEGAGVSLNVRCCGQQKHFTMKEGGFEYRWPVRDLPARLPVEVELWVNRTLSSDTDQRKLGIALHSIGLVKHSEFVSKKRGRRHSSISINGARLGEAGNSQQRRVLMICAYLPCRGTHGGGNMMFNLIRNLSKSHRLTVLSFYEEESELSHVPQLAMYCERVEVLYRGQSFHTSNLFGLKPPEIVREFYHEGMERLVKSYLATQHFDLMQCEYLQTAHFAHIEPSIPTVLTNHEVLSLSRINHFKHLSWTAGKLKALISAMRMLNYEEKMLGRFSAVVVLTQTEADFLARYAPSTQVRCHAMGVDCDFFSPGPEETDPHSVVFVGSFRHSPNANGAMWLLEWVWPRVVERYPSAQLYLVGNHPTPGMLQKHGKNNVAVTGWVDDVRPYLQRGSVVVAPVFEGAGMRTKVLEAWAMAKAVVGTPLAFEGLTSKDGEYAFIAEDIDSFARRILELLHDENLASAMGRRARDFATASFSWEAFATFYANMYEQILRPDDHGGSDLQRSEARVTNFPAAENVERH
;
A
#
# COMPACT_ATOMS: atom_id res chain seq x y z
N MET A 1 -34.08 -15.88 -56.15
CA MET A 1 -34.27 -14.83 -55.14
C MET A 1 -32.90 -14.36 -54.72
N THR A 2 -32.60 -13.08 -54.91
CA THR A 2 -31.36 -12.42 -54.48
C THR A 2 -31.79 -11.05 -53.97
N GLN A 3 -31.95 -10.92 -52.65
CA GLN A 3 -32.34 -9.64 -52.05
C GLN A 3 -31.19 -8.65 -52.16
N SER A 4 -31.53 -7.37 -52.25
CA SER A 4 -30.59 -6.26 -52.16
C SER A 4 -30.04 -6.17 -50.74
N ASN A 5 -28.72 -6.32 -50.57
CA ASN A 5 -28.04 -5.92 -49.34
C ASN A 5 -28.04 -4.40 -49.25
N GLN A 6 -29.07 -3.82 -48.63
CA GLN A 6 -28.93 -2.53 -47.97
C GLN A 6 -28.25 -2.77 -46.63
N SER A 7 -27.22 -1.98 -46.30
CA SER A 7 -26.49 -2.08 -45.05
C SER A 7 -27.25 -1.36 -43.93
N GLU A 8 -28.06 -2.10 -43.17
CA GLU A 8 -28.60 -1.62 -41.90
C GLU A 8 -27.46 -1.29 -40.92
N ASN A 9 -27.55 -0.15 -40.22
CA ASN A 9 -26.66 0.12 -39.10
C ASN A 9 -27.08 -0.67 -37.84
N ILE A 10 -26.30 -0.54 -36.75
CA ILE A 10 -26.53 -1.24 -35.47
C ILE A 10 -27.92 -0.96 -34.85
N PHE A 11 -28.63 0.07 -35.34
CA PHE A 11 -29.96 0.49 -34.90
C PHE A 11 -31.06 0.30 -35.96
N GLY A 12 -30.79 -0.43 -37.06
CA GLY A 12 -31.80 -0.78 -38.07
C GLY A 12 -32.30 0.40 -38.92
N ARG A 13 -31.55 1.50 -39.01
CA ARG A 13 -31.87 2.62 -39.92
C ARG A 13 -31.27 2.39 -41.30
N VAL A 14 -32.08 2.62 -42.35
CA VAL A 14 -31.58 2.87 -43.71
C VAL A 14 -31.02 4.30 -43.74
N VAL A 15 -29.86 4.48 -44.35
CA VAL A 15 -29.09 5.73 -44.34
C VAL A 15 -28.97 6.26 -45.76
N ASP A 16 -29.21 7.55 -45.97
CA ASP A 16 -29.15 8.18 -47.29
C ASP A 16 -27.69 8.36 -47.75
N ALA A 17 -27.35 7.82 -48.93
CA ALA A 17 -26.03 7.96 -49.56
C ALA A 17 -25.60 9.43 -49.78
N ARG A 18 -26.55 10.38 -49.81
CA ARG A 18 -26.32 11.82 -49.95
C ARG A 18 -26.21 12.57 -48.62
N ARG A 19 -26.30 11.91 -47.45
CA ARG A 19 -26.33 12.60 -46.13
C ARG A 19 -25.19 13.58 -45.89
N TYR A 20 -24.04 13.38 -46.52
CA TYR A 20 -22.86 14.23 -46.40
C TYR A 20 -22.68 15.23 -47.57
N GLU A 21 -23.47 15.14 -48.65
CA GLU A 21 -23.42 16.02 -49.82
C GLU A 21 -23.94 17.42 -49.48
N PRO A 22 -23.11 18.49 -49.55
CA PRO A 22 -23.59 19.85 -49.30
C PRO A 22 -24.42 20.36 -50.50
N PRO A 23 -25.50 21.13 -50.28
CA PRO A 23 -26.30 21.73 -51.36
C PRO A 23 -25.48 22.64 -52.30
N HIS A 24 -24.42 23.25 -51.77
CA HIS A 24 -23.41 23.99 -52.51
C HIS A 24 -22.08 23.91 -51.75
N LEU A 25 -20.95 23.76 -52.45
CA LEU A 25 -19.63 23.80 -51.84
C LEU A 25 -19.04 25.21 -52.03
N ASP A 26 -19.19 26.06 -51.02
CA ASP A 26 -18.63 27.42 -51.06
C ASP A 26 -17.14 27.44 -50.68
N LEU A 27 -16.29 27.59 -51.71
CA LEU A 27 -14.84 27.71 -51.54
C LEU A 27 -14.40 29.09 -51.03
N GLY A 28 -15.34 30.03 -50.82
CA GLY A 28 -15.12 31.26 -50.06
C GLY A 28 -15.21 31.08 -48.55
N ASP A 29 -15.87 30.00 -48.06
CA ASP A 29 -15.91 29.68 -46.64
C ASP A 29 -14.58 29.04 -46.19
N SER A 30 -13.68 29.91 -45.73
CA SER A 30 -12.40 29.53 -45.13
C SER A 30 -12.51 28.87 -43.74
N ASN A 31 -13.71 28.81 -43.14
CA ASN A 31 -13.99 28.08 -41.91
C ASN A 31 -14.63 26.70 -42.18
N ASN A 32 -14.50 26.18 -43.40
CA ASN A 32 -15.03 24.88 -43.81
C ASN A 32 -13.93 23.81 -43.91
N SER A 33 -14.14 22.60 -43.38
CA SER A 33 -13.12 21.53 -43.47
C SER A 33 -12.85 21.10 -44.90
N ARG A 34 -13.89 21.06 -45.75
CA ARG A 34 -13.79 20.71 -47.17
C ARG A 34 -12.96 21.73 -47.93
N THR A 35 -13.19 23.03 -47.71
CA THR A 35 -12.37 24.12 -48.27
C THR A 35 -10.92 24.02 -47.80
N MET A 36 -10.69 23.79 -46.49
CA MET A 36 -9.35 23.58 -45.94
C MET A 36 -8.65 22.38 -46.57
N MET A 37 -9.31 21.23 -46.72
CA MET A 37 -8.71 20.03 -47.35
C MET A 37 -8.35 20.26 -48.82
N ILE A 38 -9.21 20.94 -49.58
CA ILE A 38 -8.96 21.30 -50.98
C ILE A 38 -7.77 22.28 -51.09
N GLU A 39 -7.65 23.25 -50.19
CA GLU A 39 -6.48 24.14 -50.12
C GLU A 39 -5.19 23.40 -49.76
N LEU A 40 -5.23 22.53 -48.74
CA LEU A 40 -4.08 21.78 -48.25
C LEU A 40 -3.55 20.78 -49.30
N THR A 41 -4.43 20.27 -50.17
CA THR A 41 -4.10 19.37 -51.30
C THR A 41 -3.47 20.13 -52.47
N GLY A 42 -4.02 21.31 -52.81
CA GLY A 42 -3.52 22.16 -53.89
C GLY A 42 -3.96 21.75 -55.30
N THR A 43 -3.04 21.86 -56.27
CA THR A 43 -3.29 21.72 -57.71
C THR A 43 -2.21 20.86 -58.38
N GLY A 44 -2.57 20.15 -59.46
CA GLY A 44 -1.60 19.39 -60.27
C GLY A 44 -1.01 18.15 -59.58
N LYS A 45 -1.73 17.52 -58.65
CA LYS A 45 -1.30 16.36 -57.85
C LYS A 45 -1.94 15.04 -58.30
N SER A 46 -1.26 13.92 -58.06
CA SER A 46 -1.93 12.62 -57.94
C SER A 46 -2.49 12.47 -56.52
N VAL A 47 -3.81 12.32 -56.42
CA VAL A 47 -4.56 12.30 -55.16
C VAL A 47 -5.27 10.96 -55.00
N LEU A 48 -5.16 10.36 -53.83
CA LEU A 48 -6.03 9.28 -53.37
C LEU A 48 -7.07 9.88 -52.41
N GLU A 49 -8.35 9.87 -52.75
CA GLU A 49 -9.43 10.38 -51.89
C GLU A 49 -10.17 9.18 -51.28
N ILE A 50 -10.07 9.02 -49.96
CA ILE A 50 -10.72 7.93 -49.22
C ILE A 50 -11.97 8.50 -48.57
N GLY A 51 -13.12 7.88 -48.79
CA GLY A 51 -14.43 8.40 -48.38
C GLY A 51 -14.91 9.52 -49.31
N THR A 52 -15.02 9.27 -50.62
CA THR A 52 -15.43 10.29 -51.59
C THR A 52 -16.88 10.77 -51.41
N SER A 53 -17.72 10.02 -50.69
CA SER A 53 -19.18 10.18 -50.69
C SER A 53 -19.68 10.25 -52.13
N THR A 54 -20.47 11.26 -52.52
CA THR A 54 -20.95 11.47 -53.90
C THR A 54 -19.88 12.01 -54.88
N GLY A 55 -18.63 12.21 -54.43
CA GLY A 55 -17.54 12.77 -55.24
C GLY A 55 -17.60 14.30 -55.39
N TYR A 56 -18.35 14.99 -54.53
CA TYR A 56 -18.53 16.45 -54.59
C TYR A 56 -17.21 17.23 -54.46
N MET A 57 -16.26 16.71 -53.67
CA MET A 57 -14.90 17.25 -53.50
C MET A 57 -13.96 16.78 -54.62
N SER A 58 -14.01 15.50 -55.01
CA SER A 58 -13.29 14.94 -56.17
C SER A 58 -13.45 15.77 -57.44
N ARG A 59 -14.68 16.22 -57.72
CA ARG A 59 -15.01 17.14 -58.82
C ARG A 59 -14.15 18.40 -58.79
N VAL A 60 -14.14 19.11 -57.66
CA VAL A 60 -13.42 20.39 -57.52
C VAL A 60 -11.90 20.16 -57.52
N LEU A 61 -11.42 19.02 -57.01
CA LEU A 61 -10.02 18.64 -57.10
C LEU A 61 -9.59 18.41 -58.57
N ARG A 62 -10.42 17.79 -59.41
CA ARG A 62 -10.16 17.63 -60.86
C ARG A 62 -10.30 18.92 -61.65
N GLU A 63 -11.27 19.78 -61.31
CA GLU A 63 -11.38 21.15 -61.86
C GLU A 63 -10.13 21.99 -61.53
N ARG A 64 -9.48 21.72 -60.38
CA ARG A 64 -8.17 22.25 -59.97
C ARG A 64 -6.96 21.52 -60.60
N GLY A 65 -7.19 20.66 -61.59
CA GLY A 65 -6.15 19.97 -62.36
C GLY A 65 -5.44 18.83 -61.62
N ASN A 66 -6.01 18.29 -60.54
CA ASN A 66 -5.49 17.09 -59.88
C ASN A 66 -6.02 15.82 -60.57
N THR A 67 -5.23 14.75 -60.59
CA THR A 67 -5.70 13.40 -60.94
C THR A 67 -6.21 12.72 -59.67
N VAL A 68 -7.49 12.37 -59.63
CA VAL A 68 -8.15 11.85 -58.42
C VAL A 68 -8.52 10.38 -58.59
N ILE A 69 -7.92 9.51 -57.77
CA ILE A 69 -8.37 8.13 -57.57
C ILE A 69 -9.16 8.11 -56.27
N GLY A 70 -10.42 7.68 -56.31
CA GLY A 70 -11.27 7.61 -55.13
C GLY A 70 -11.45 6.18 -54.60
N VAL A 71 -11.67 6.05 -53.29
CA VAL A 71 -12.11 4.83 -52.61
C VAL A 71 -13.37 5.16 -51.82
N GLU A 72 -14.44 4.38 -52.00
CA GLU A 72 -15.71 4.54 -51.31
C GLU A 72 -16.29 3.17 -50.96
N VAL A 73 -16.93 3.04 -49.80
CA VAL A 73 -17.50 1.79 -49.28
C VAL A 73 -19.01 1.68 -49.55
N ASP A 74 -19.72 2.81 -49.66
CA ASP A 74 -21.14 2.84 -50.02
C ASP A 74 -21.33 2.65 -51.55
N PRO A 75 -22.03 1.60 -52.02
CA PRO A 75 -22.19 1.35 -53.45
C PRO A 75 -23.01 2.38 -54.24
N GLU A 76 -23.94 3.08 -53.59
CA GLU A 76 -24.78 4.09 -54.22
C GLU A 76 -24.03 5.43 -54.31
N ALA A 77 -23.38 5.85 -53.22
CA ALA A 77 -22.50 7.03 -53.21
C ALA A 77 -21.36 6.86 -54.22
N ALA A 78 -20.71 5.68 -54.23
CA ALA A 78 -19.69 5.33 -55.21
C ALA A 78 -20.20 5.40 -56.67
N SER A 79 -21.44 4.97 -56.93
CA SER A 79 -22.03 5.07 -58.27
C SER A 79 -22.14 6.53 -58.76
N ILE A 80 -22.33 7.48 -57.84
CA ILE A 80 -22.37 8.92 -58.13
C ILE A 80 -20.95 9.48 -58.27
N ALA A 81 -20.06 9.19 -57.32
CA ALA A 81 -18.66 9.66 -57.32
C ALA A 81 -17.86 9.24 -58.56
N LYS A 82 -18.24 8.13 -59.21
CA LYS A 82 -17.55 7.58 -60.38
C LYS A 82 -17.44 8.55 -61.57
N GLN A 83 -18.36 9.52 -61.69
CA GLN A 83 -18.27 10.56 -62.74
C GLN A 83 -17.30 11.71 -62.37
N HIS A 84 -16.91 11.80 -61.09
CA HIS A 84 -16.10 12.87 -60.51
C HIS A 84 -14.67 12.44 -60.14
N CYS A 85 -14.30 11.17 -60.29
CA CYS A 85 -12.93 10.67 -60.17
C CYS A 85 -12.36 10.26 -61.56
N ASP A 86 -11.03 10.15 -61.68
CA ASP A 86 -10.37 9.54 -62.85
C ASP A 86 -10.43 8.00 -62.78
N ARG A 87 -10.42 7.46 -61.56
CA ARG A 87 -10.68 6.05 -61.23
C ARG A 87 -11.38 5.98 -59.88
N LEU A 88 -12.36 5.10 -59.72
CA LEU A 88 -13.02 4.87 -58.43
C LEU A 88 -12.98 3.38 -58.08
N LEU A 89 -12.70 3.08 -56.82
CA LEU A 89 -12.76 1.75 -56.23
C LEU A 89 -13.90 1.70 -55.22
N ASN A 90 -14.93 0.90 -55.50
CA ASN A 90 -15.95 0.53 -54.52
C ASN A 90 -15.38 -0.59 -53.65
N ALA A 91 -14.92 -0.25 -52.44
CA ALA A 91 -14.26 -1.15 -51.51
C ALA A 91 -14.12 -0.54 -50.09
N ASP A 92 -14.15 -1.39 -49.07
CA ASP A 92 -13.66 -1.07 -47.73
C ASP A 92 -12.13 -0.87 -47.75
N ILE A 93 -11.66 0.25 -47.21
CA ILE A 93 -10.23 0.60 -47.15
C ILE A 93 -9.42 -0.32 -46.22
N GLU A 94 -10.02 -0.83 -45.13
CA GLU A 94 -9.34 -1.80 -44.23
C GLU A 94 -9.03 -3.11 -44.96
N SER A 95 -9.89 -3.50 -45.90
CA SER A 95 -9.72 -4.68 -46.76
C SER A 95 -8.84 -4.40 -48.00
N LEU A 96 -8.94 -3.21 -48.60
CA LEU A 96 -8.27 -2.86 -49.86
C LEU A 96 -6.74 -2.82 -49.72
N LEU A 97 -6.23 -2.23 -48.64
CA LEU A 97 -4.79 -2.06 -48.40
C LEU A 97 -4.07 -3.38 -48.08
N VAL A 98 -4.80 -4.45 -47.74
CA VAL A 98 -4.27 -5.80 -47.54
C VAL A 98 -4.07 -6.54 -48.87
N GLY A 99 -4.75 -6.11 -49.95
CA GLY A 99 -4.85 -6.85 -51.21
C GLY A 99 -3.93 -6.39 -52.36
N ASP A 100 -2.96 -5.51 -52.12
CA ASP A 100 -2.06 -4.92 -53.15
C ASP A 100 -2.79 -4.22 -54.34
N ALA A 101 -4.07 -3.86 -54.15
CA ALA A 101 -4.95 -3.32 -55.19
C ALA A 101 -4.71 -1.83 -55.54
N LEU A 102 -3.90 -1.13 -54.75
CA LEU A 102 -3.49 0.26 -54.97
C LEU A 102 -2.01 0.35 -55.39
N GLU A 103 -1.71 1.30 -56.27
CA GLU A 103 -0.36 1.51 -56.79
C GLU A 103 0.58 2.05 -55.70
N LYS A 104 1.80 1.50 -55.63
CA LYS A 104 2.80 1.83 -54.60
C LYS A 104 3.69 2.97 -55.06
N ASN A 105 4.01 3.89 -54.15
CA ASN A 105 4.73 5.16 -54.42
C ASN A 105 4.11 6.02 -55.54
N PHE A 106 2.78 6.02 -55.69
CA PHE A 106 2.09 6.71 -56.78
C PHE A 106 1.51 8.09 -56.41
N PHE A 107 1.07 8.29 -55.17
CA PHE A 107 0.30 9.47 -54.77
C PHE A 107 1.18 10.58 -54.21
N ASP A 108 0.93 11.82 -54.63
CA ASP A 108 1.49 13.01 -53.98
C ASP A 108 0.73 13.34 -52.68
N VAL A 109 -0.59 13.09 -52.66
CA VAL A 109 -1.48 13.37 -51.53
C VAL A 109 -2.46 12.20 -51.31
N VAL A 110 -2.74 11.86 -50.06
CA VAL A 110 -3.91 11.03 -49.69
C VAL A 110 -4.84 11.86 -48.81
N ILE A 111 -6.13 11.91 -49.13
CA ILE A 111 -7.15 12.61 -48.34
C ILE A 111 -7.94 11.59 -47.51
N LEU A 112 -8.07 11.88 -46.22
CA LEU A 112 -8.89 11.17 -45.23
C LEU A 112 -9.84 12.19 -44.61
N GLY A 113 -10.93 12.49 -45.32
CA GLY A 113 -11.91 13.51 -44.91
C GLY A 113 -13.04 12.88 -44.11
N ASP A 114 -12.96 12.98 -42.79
CA ASP A 114 -13.99 12.48 -41.86
C ASP A 114 -14.23 10.95 -42.03
N VAL A 115 -13.13 10.17 -41.93
CA VAL A 115 -13.07 8.71 -42.19
C VAL A 115 -12.53 7.88 -41.00
N LEU A 116 -11.47 8.35 -40.34
CA LEU A 116 -10.68 7.57 -39.36
C LEU A 116 -11.47 7.20 -38.11
N GLU A 117 -12.49 8.00 -37.79
CA GLU A 117 -13.51 7.83 -36.76
C GLU A 117 -14.48 6.68 -37.05
N HIS A 118 -14.69 6.32 -38.32
CA HIS A 118 -15.52 5.20 -38.75
C HIS A 118 -14.73 3.88 -38.86
N LEU A 119 -13.40 3.92 -38.79
CA LEU A 119 -12.55 2.73 -38.91
C LEU A 119 -12.44 1.94 -37.60
N LYS A 120 -12.21 0.63 -37.73
CA LYS A 120 -11.95 -0.27 -36.59
C LYS A 120 -10.48 -0.14 -36.17
N TRP A 121 -9.59 -0.04 -37.14
CA TRP A 121 -8.12 -0.02 -36.99
C TRP A 121 -7.47 1.14 -37.77
N PRO A 122 -7.80 2.41 -37.44
CA PRO A 122 -7.27 3.57 -38.17
C PRO A 122 -5.73 3.67 -38.12
N ASP A 123 -5.10 3.15 -37.06
CA ASP A 123 -3.64 3.06 -36.93
C ASP A 123 -3.01 2.20 -38.03
N LYS A 124 -3.62 1.05 -38.36
CA LYS A 124 -3.15 0.15 -39.41
C LYS A 124 -3.31 0.77 -40.80
N VAL A 125 -4.43 1.44 -41.06
CA VAL A 125 -4.68 2.13 -42.34
C VAL A 125 -3.66 3.25 -42.55
N ILE A 126 -3.42 4.11 -41.54
CA ILE A 126 -2.40 5.17 -41.62
C ILE A 126 -1.01 4.57 -41.85
N GLU A 127 -0.62 3.51 -41.12
CA GLU A 127 0.67 2.84 -41.28
C GLU A 127 0.88 2.30 -42.72
N GLN A 128 -0.13 1.67 -43.31
CA GLN A 128 -0.06 1.06 -44.65
C GLN A 128 0.03 2.09 -45.79
N LEU A 129 -0.63 3.25 -45.65
CA LEU A 129 -0.64 4.33 -46.66
C LEU A 129 0.76 4.88 -46.99
N LYS A 130 1.75 4.68 -46.10
CA LYS A 130 3.17 5.00 -46.34
C LYS A 130 3.77 4.38 -47.60
N SER A 131 3.25 3.22 -48.01
CA SER A 131 3.74 2.50 -49.20
C SER A 131 3.10 2.99 -50.52
N HIS A 132 2.06 3.82 -50.43
CA HIS A 132 1.33 4.37 -51.58
C HIS A 132 1.69 5.83 -51.87
N LEU A 133 2.17 6.58 -50.87
CA LEU A 133 2.74 7.92 -51.02
C LEU A 133 4.11 7.90 -51.73
N ARG A 134 4.37 8.92 -52.56
CA ARG A 134 5.70 9.29 -53.05
C ARG A 134 6.58 9.88 -51.93
N PRO A 135 7.91 9.96 -52.12
CA PRO A 135 8.78 10.73 -51.22
C PRO A 135 8.37 12.22 -51.16
N ASN A 136 8.29 12.79 -49.96
CA ASN A 136 7.66 14.08 -49.63
C ASN A 136 6.13 14.14 -49.87
N GLY A 137 5.48 13.00 -50.13
CA GLY A 137 4.03 12.88 -50.17
C GLY A 137 3.42 12.93 -48.77
N TYR A 138 2.18 13.39 -48.66
CA TYR A 138 1.55 13.66 -47.36
C TYR A 138 0.07 13.26 -47.31
N LEU A 139 -0.41 13.05 -46.10
CA LEU A 139 -1.83 12.90 -45.80
C LEU A 139 -2.45 14.29 -45.60
N VAL A 140 -3.68 14.49 -46.06
CA VAL A 140 -4.57 15.60 -45.70
C VAL A 140 -5.74 14.98 -44.94
N VAL A 141 -5.99 15.44 -43.72
CA VAL A 141 -6.88 14.75 -42.79
C VAL A 141 -7.87 15.74 -42.19
N SER A 142 -9.13 15.35 -42.08
CA SER A 142 -10.15 16.01 -41.25
C SER A 142 -10.64 15.04 -40.18
N LEU A 143 -10.83 15.53 -38.95
CA LEU A 143 -11.20 14.75 -37.77
C LEU A 143 -12.06 15.57 -36.76
N PRO A 144 -13.29 15.13 -36.44
CA PRO A 144 -14.14 15.70 -35.38
C PRO A 144 -13.49 15.71 -34.00
N ASN A 145 -13.75 16.75 -33.21
CA ASN A 145 -13.20 16.95 -31.88
C ASN A 145 -14.22 16.60 -30.79
N VAL A 146 -14.07 15.44 -30.13
CA VAL A 146 -14.95 15.06 -29.00
C VAL A 146 -14.74 15.94 -27.76
N ALA A 147 -13.65 16.71 -27.69
CA ALA A 147 -13.39 17.68 -26.63
C ALA A 147 -13.99 19.08 -26.92
N HIS A 148 -14.95 19.19 -27.85
CA HIS A 148 -15.74 20.41 -28.02
C HIS A 148 -16.58 20.71 -26.76
N GLY A 149 -16.75 21.99 -26.43
CA GLY A 149 -17.39 22.40 -25.17
C GLY A 149 -18.83 21.93 -25.01
N ASP A 150 -19.59 21.82 -26.10
CA ASP A 150 -20.97 21.34 -26.07
C ASP A 150 -21.07 19.84 -25.72
N VAL A 151 -20.12 19.02 -26.20
CA VAL A 151 -20.01 17.60 -25.82
C VAL A 151 -19.62 17.48 -24.35
N ILE A 152 -18.67 18.30 -23.88
CA ILE A 152 -18.26 18.33 -22.46
C ILE A 152 -19.41 18.75 -21.54
N LEU A 153 -20.19 19.77 -21.90
CA LEU A 153 -21.36 20.20 -21.13
C LEU A 153 -22.46 19.14 -21.08
N ASN A 154 -22.71 18.42 -22.18
CA ASN A 154 -23.63 17.27 -22.15
C ASN A 154 -23.11 16.14 -21.25
N LEU A 155 -21.83 15.77 -21.36
CA LEU A 155 -21.22 14.73 -20.51
C LEU A 155 -21.30 15.08 -19.02
N LEU A 156 -21.07 16.34 -18.65
CA LEU A 156 -21.24 16.83 -17.28
C LEU A 156 -22.71 16.79 -16.81
N ALA A 157 -23.66 16.91 -17.72
CA ALA A 157 -25.10 16.71 -17.48
C ALA A 157 -25.56 15.25 -17.59
N GLY A 158 -24.63 14.29 -17.73
CA GLY A 158 -24.94 12.85 -17.87
C GLY A 158 -25.55 12.45 -19.22
N LYS A 159 -25.40 13.29 -20.25
CA LYS A 159 -25.96 13.10 -21.60
C LYS A 159 -24.87 12.82 -22.63
N PHE A 160 -25.22 12.03 -23.64
CA PHE A 160 -24.38 11.82 -24.82
C PHE A 160 -25.29 11.73 -26.06
N PRO A 161 -25.73 12.87 -26.62
CA PRO A 161 -26.71 12.90 -27.70
C PRO A 161 -26.07 12.48 -29.02
N TYR A 162 -26.40 11.29 -29.52
CA TYR A 162 -26.04 10.87 -30.87
C TYR A 162 -26.96 11.51 -31.91
N HIS A 163 -26.40 11.88 -33.07
CA HIS A 163 -27.11 12.44 -34.22
C HIS A 163 -26.81 11.62 -35.48
N ASP A 164 -27.59 11.81 -36.55
CA ASP A 164 -27.37 11.14 -37.84
C ASP A 164 -26.17 11.71 -38.65
N SER A 165 -25.55 12.79 -38.13
CA SER A 165 -24.30 13.42 -38.58
C SER A 165 -23.74 14.35 -37.49
N GLY A 166 -22.43 14.64 -37.49
CA GLY A 166 -21.80 15.67 -36.63
C GLY A 166 -20.77 15.12 -35.64
N LEU A 167 -20.47 15.86 -34.57
CA LEU A 167 -19.47 15.47 -33.55
C LEU A 167 -19.76 14.09 -32.93
N LEU A 168 -21.04 13.78 -32.75
CA LEU A 168 -21.56 12.53 -32.23
C LEU A 168 -22.42 11.80 -33.30
N ASP A 169 -21.93 11.70 -34.53
CA ASP A 169 -22.54 10.85 -35.57
C ASP A 169 -22.67 9.40 -35.02
N ILE A 170 -23.85 8.83 -35.16
CA ILE A 170 -24.21 7.47 -34.73
C ILE A 170 -23.37 6.36 -35.40
N THR A 171 -22.62 6.69 -36.45
CA THR A 171 -21.70 5.80 -37.17
C THR A 171 -20.22 5.97 -36.78
N HIS A 172 -19.86 6.84 -35.82
CA HIS A 172 -18.51 6.90 -35.23
C HIS A 172 -18.20 5.66 -34.38
N LEU A 173 -17.08 4.98 -34.66
CA LEU A 173 -16.50 3.88 -33.87
C LEU A 173 -15.36 4.33 -32.94
N ARG A 174 -14.79 5.51 -33.21
CA ARG A 174 -13.70 6.15 -32.46
C ARG A 174 -14.01 7.63 -32.26
N PHE A 175 -13.50 8.18 -31.16
CA PHE A 175 -13.63 9.59 -30.81
C PHE A 175 -12.24 10.13 -30.43
N PHE A 176 -11.91 11.35 -30.88
CA PHE A 176 -10.58 11.92 -30.72
C PHE A 176 -10.60 13.32 -30.10
N GLY A 177 -9.69 13.57 -29.16
CA GLY A 177 -9.20 14.91 -28.82
C GLY A 177 -7.84 15.14 -29.46
N LEU A 178 -7.38 16.40 -29.56
CA LEU A 178 -6.15 16.75 -30.30
C LEU A 178 -4.91 15.95 -29.85
N GLU A 179 -4.74 15.68 -28.55
CA GLU A 179 -3.61 14.87 -28.10
C GLU A 179 -3.65 13.44 -28.67
N ASP A 180 -4.84 12.87 -28.83
CA ASP A 180 -5.02 11.48 -29.26
C ASP A 180 -4.89 11.36 -30.77
N VAL A 181 -5.25 12.42 -31.51
CA VAL A 181 -4.85 12.59 -32.93
C VAL A 181 -3.33 12.60 -33.06
N VAL A 182 -2.60 13.40 -32.27
CA VAL A 182 -1.13 13.43 -32.35
C VAL A 182 -0.53 12.06 -31.99
N LYS A 183 -0.99 11.42 -30.91
CA LYS A 183 -0.55 10.05 -30.52
C LYS A 183 -0.78 9.03 -31.63
N LEU A 184 -1.93 9.08 -32.32
CA LEU A 184 -2.25 8.18 -33.42
C LEU A 184 -1.24 8.33 -34.56
N PHE A 185 -1.01 9.55 -35.04
CA PHE A 185 -0.10 9.80 -36.17
C PHE A 185 1.37 9.58 -35.81
N ASP A 186 1.82 10.00 -34.61
CA ASP A 186 3.17 9.71 -34.11
C ASP A 186 3.41 8.19 -34.01
N SER A 187 2.42 7.41 -33.52
CA SER A 187 2.54 5.95 -33.39
C SER A 187 2.58 5.23 -34.75
N ALA A 188 1.86 5.75 -35.75
CA ALA A 188 1.97 5.31 -37.14
C ALA A 188 3.25 5.83 -37.83
N GLY A 189 4.06 6.65 -37.15
CA GLY A 189 5.33 7.21 -37.63
C GLY A 189 5.16 8.30 -38.71
N TYR A 190 4.10 9.08 -38.61
CA TYR A 190 3.93 10.37 -39.28
C TYR A 190 4.21 11.51 -38.28
N GLN A 191 4.33 12.74 -38.78
CA GLN A 191 4.30 13.96 -37.98
C GLN A 191 3.27 14.92 -38.56
N ILE A 192 2.51 15.58 -37.68
CA ILE A 192 1.49 16.56 -38.06
C ILE A 192 2.14 17.93 -38.28
N CYS A 193 1.80 18.58 -39.39
CA CYS A 193 2.39 19.83 -39.86
C CYS A 193 1.27 20.66 -40.54
N ASP A 194 1.23 22.00 -40.39
CA ASP A 194 0.08 22.86 -40.83
C ASP A 194 -1.29 22.39 -40.28
N LEU A 195 -1.47 22.49 -38.95
CA LEU A 195 -2.73 22.23 -38.26
C LEU A 195 -3.68 23.43 -38.31
N ARG A 196 -4.87 23.22 -38.87
CA ARG A 196 -5.99 24.16 -38.89
C ARG A 196 -7.15 23.63 -38.05
N THR A 197 -8.09 24.51 -37.73
CA THR A 197 -9.30 24.21 -36.94
C THR A 197 -10.50 24.89 -37.57
N VAL A 198 -11.56 24.15 -37.89
CA VAL A 198 -12.88 24.75 -38.08
C VAL A 198 -13.40 25.16 -36.71
N ARG A 199 -13.85 26.41 -36.59
CA ARG A 199 -14.36 26.96 -35.32
C ARG A 199 -15.87 27.06 -35.31
N VAL A 200 -16.46 26.57 -34.22
CA VAL A 200 -17.86 26.73 -33.84
C VAL A 200 -17.83 27.02 -32.34
N ASP A 201 -18.51 28.06 -31.86
CA ASP A 201 -18.46 28.40 -30.44
C ASP A 201 -19.41 27.53 -29.59
N VAL A 202 -19.07 27.39 -28.32
CA VAL A 202 -19.85 26.64 -27.32
C VAL A 202 -21.26 27.23 -27.20
N GLY A 203 -22.26 26.46 -27.61
CA GLY A 203 -23.66 26.85 -27.78
C GLY A 203 -24.19 26.70 -29.21
N CYS A 204 -23.33 26.47 -30.20
CA CYS A 204 -23.66 26.60 -31.63
C CYS A 204 -23.52 25.30 -32.45
N THR A 205 -23.31 24.14 -31.81
CA THR A 205 -23.27 22.83 -32.50
C THR A 205 -24.62 22.12 -32.53
N GLU A 206 -24.74 21.08 -33.36
CA GLU A 206 -25.92 20.20 -33.41
C GLU A 206 -26.21 19.49 -32.08
N VAL A 207 -25.18 19.28 -31.25
CA VAL A 207 -25.27 18.69 -29.90
C VAL A 207 -25.42 19.74 -28.78
N SER A 208 -25.64 21.02 -29.11
CA SER A 208 -25.70 22.12 -28.14
C SER A 208 -26.71 21.88 -27.00
N PRO A 209 -26.29 21.90 -25.72
CA PRO A 209 -27.20 21.76 -24.59
C PRO A 209 -27.92 23.07 -24.26
N ASP A 210 -28.99 22.98 -23.47
CA ASP A 210 -29.65 24.17 -22.90
C ASP A 210 -28.69 24.93 -21.97
N LEU A 211 -28.07 25.99 -22.50
CA LEU A 211 -27.13 26.83 -21.77
C LEU A 211 -27.78 27.62 -20.63
N SER A 212 -29.12 27.75 -20.58
CA SER A 212 -29.80 28.42 -19.46
C SER A 212 -29.78 27.57 -18.18
N ALA A 213 -29.64 26.24 -18.32
CA ALA A 213 -29.47 25.30 -17.22
C ALA A 213 -28.00 25.12 -16.79
N VAL A 214 -27.03 25.77 -17.45
CA VAL A 214 -25.59 25.65 -17.14
C VAL A 214 -25.16 26.81 -16.23
N PRO A 215 -24.55 26.54 -15.05
CA PRO A 215 -24.01 27.59 -14.18
C PRO A 215 -23.00 28.51 -14.92
N PRO A 216 -23.07 29.85 -14.79
CA PRO A 216 -22.20 30.76 -15.52
C PRO A 216 -20.71 30.49 -15.34
N GLU A 217 -20.30 30.11 -14.13
CA GLU A 217 -18.92 29.76 -13.78
C GLU A 217 -18.46 28.48 -14.50
N LEU A 218 -19.37 27.52 -14.69
CA LEU A 218 -19.09 26.28 -15.42
C LEU A 218 -19.02 26.53 -16.93
N LEU A 219 -19.91 27.37 -17.48
CA LEU A 219 -19.88 27.77 -18.88
C LEU A 219 -18.61 28.56 -19.22
N LEU A 220 -18.18 29.47 -18.34
CA LEU A 220 -16.89 30.16 -18.43
C LEU A 220 -15.71 29.19 -18.32
N GLY A 221 -15.79 28.23 -17.39
CA GLY A 221 -14.80 27.16 -17.22
C GLY A 221 -14.60 26.34 -18.50
N VAL A 222 -15.69 25.80 -19.07
CA VAL A 222 -15.64 25.00 -20.30
C VAL A 222 -15.17 25.84 -21.50
N ARG A 223 -15.66 27.08 -21.66
CA ARG A 223 -15.19 28.00 -22.72
C ARG A 223 -13.71 28.38 -22.60
N SER A 224 -13.08 28.19 -21.43
CA SER A 224 -11.65 28.41 -21.22
C SER A 224 -10.75 27.21 -21.57
N LEU A 225 -11.34 26.03 -21.82
CA LEU A 225 -10.58 24.81 -22.13
C LEU A 225 -9.93 24.91 -23.53
N PRO A 226 -8.70 24.38 -23.73
CA PRO A 226 -8.09 24.31 -25.05
C PRO A 226 -8.99 23.59 -26.05
N HIS A 227 -9.17 24.18 -27.23
CA HIS A 227 -9.98 23.63 -28.33
C HIS A 227 -11.48 23.45 -28.04
N ALA A 228 -12.02 24.04 -26.97
CA ALA A 228 -13.45 24.00 -26.64
C ALA A 228 -14.37 24.56 -27.75
N ASN A 229 -13.85 25.44 -28.62
CA ASN A 229 -14.55 25.96 -29.80
C ASN A 229 -13.91 25.52 -31.14
N SER A 230 -13.13 24.44 -31.13
CA SER A 230 -12.66 23.76 -32.34
C SER A 230 -13.57 22.58 -32.61
N TYR A 231 -14.34 22.61 -33.70
CA TYR A 231 -15.28 21.55 -34.08
C TYR A 231 -14.56 20.33 -34.64
N GLN A 232 -13.56 20.57 -35.50
CA GLN A 232 -12.79 19.54 -36.19
C GLN A 232 -11.37 20.07 -36.48
N PHE A 233 -10.41 19.15 -36.46
CA PHE A 233 -9.01 19.39 -36.77
C PHE A 233 -8.75 19.04 -38.23
N VAL A 234 -8.15 19.95 -38.99
CA VAL A 234 -7.84 19.74 -40.41
C VAL A 234 -6.36 20.02 -40.63
N PHE A 235 -5.59 19.03 -41.08
CA PHE A 235 -4.12 19.13 -41.06
C PHE A 235 -3.44 18.34 -42.17
N ARG A 236 -2.14 18.61 -42.37
CA ARG A 236 -1.26 17.75 -43.14
C ARG A 236 -0.45 16.83 -42.23
N ALA A 237 -0.19 15.61 -42.66
CA ALA A 237 0.74 14.71 -41.99
C ALA A 237 1.76 14.16 -42.98
N PHE A 238 3.03 14.46 -42.73
CA PHE A 238 4.17 13.97 -43.51
C PHE A 238 4.80 12.77 -42.78
N ARG A 239 5.58 11.96 -43.48
CA ARG A 239 6.37 10.91 -42.82
C ARG A 239 7.33 11.55 -41.82
N ALA A 240 7.60 10.89 -40.69
CA ALA A 240 8.39 11.49 -39.60
C ALA A 240 9.86 11.77 -39.96
N ASP A 241 10.36 11.17 -41.05
CA ASP A 241 11.65 11.41 -41.70
C ASP A 241 11.63 12.60 -42.70
N GLU A 242 10.45 13.14 -43.03
CA GLU A 242 10.25 14.15 -44.09
C GLU A 242 9.62 15.48 -43.61
N CYS A 243 8.90 15.53 -42.48
CA CYS A 243 8.38 16.81 -41.97
C CYS A 243 9.53 17.73 -41.51
N ARG A 244 9.47 19.01 -41.93
CA ARG A 244 10.46 20.04 -41.57
C ARG A 244 10.01 20.96 -40.43
N GLU A 245 8.69 21.09 -40.24
CA GLU A 245 8.06 21.97 -39.25
C GLU A 245 6.95 21.21 -38.50
N PRO A 246 7.30 20.24 -37.64
CA PRO A 246 6.33 19.47 -36.87
C PRO A 246 5.62 20.32 -35.82
N LEU A 247 4.37 19.96 -35.53
CA LEU A 247 3.50 20.64 -34.57
C LEU A 247 4.09 20.63 -33.15
N GLN A 248 4.62 21.77 -32.72
CA GLN A 248 5.08 21.96 -31.35
C GLN A 248 3.87 22.18 -30.42
N MET A 249 3.60 21.22 -29.53
CA MET A 249 2.48 21.33 -28.57
C MET A 249 2.62 22.50 -27.58
N GLU A 250 3.83 23.01 -27.34
CA GLU A 250 4.01 24.19 -26.49
C GLU A 250 3.52 25.47 -27.20
N ASN A 251 2.41 26.02 -26.68
CA ASN A 251 1.84 27.36 -26.95
C ASN A 251 0.84 27.53 -28.12
N VAL A 252 0.23 26.47 -28.65
CA VAL A 252 -0.85 26.61 -29.67
C VAL A 252 -2.16 27.15 -29.04
N GLY A 253 -2.55 26.64 -27.87
CA GLY A 253 -3.85 26.98 -27.24
C GLY A 253 -4.00 28.45 -26.81
N LEU A 254 -2.97 29.06 -26.19
CA LEU A 254 -3.11 30.43 -25.65
C LEU A 254 -3.09 31.53 -26.73
N LYS A 255 -2.29 31.37 -27.79
CA LYS A 255 -2.12 32.43 -28.81
C LYS A 255 -3.41 32.67 -29.62
N ASN A 256 -4.13 31.60 -29.93
CA ASN A 256 -5.25 31.61 -30.87
C ASN A 256 -6.58 32.13 -30.30
N SER A 257 -6.76 32.11 -28.98
CA SER A 257 -7.90 32.73 -28.29
C SER A 257 -7.69 34.23 -28.07
N PHE A 258 -6.44 34.65 -27.82
CA PHE A 258 -6.10 36.06 -27.58
C PHE A 258 -6.30 36.95 -28.82
N GLY A 259 -6.05 36.42 -30.02
CA GLY A 259 -6.22 37.15 -31.29
C GLY A 259 -7.68 37.48 -31.63
N ALA A 260 -8.61 36.57 -31.37
CA ALA A 260 -10.04 36.81 -31.57
C ALA A 260 -10.56 37.85 -30.57
N PHE A 261 -10.28 37.64 -29.28
CA PHE A 261 -10.68 38.55 -28.20
C PHE A 261 -10.18 39.99 -28.41
N THR A 262 -8.91 40.16 -28.79
CA THR A 262 -8.34 41.50 -29.04
C THR A 262 -8.89 42.20 -30.30
N THR A 263 -9.57 41.48 -31.20
CA THR A 263 -10.19 42.09 -32.39
C THR A 263 -11.53 42.74 -32.05
N GLU A 264 -12.41 42.06 -31.32
CA GLU A 264 -13.70 42.65 -30.91
C GLU A 264 -13.53 43.73 -29.83
N VAL A 265 -12.53 43.57 -28.94
CA VAL A 265 -12.13 44.64 -27.99
C VAL A 265 -11.68 45.92 -28.71
N ARG A 266 -11.01 45.83 -29.88
CA ARG A 266 -10.68 47.02 -30.69
C ARG A 266 -11.93 47.70 -31.27
N ARG A 267 -12.96 46.93 -31.61
CA ARG A 267 -14.24 47.44 -32.12
C ARG A 267 -14.99 48.22 -31.04
N LEU A 268 -15.05 47.67 -29.83
CA LEU A 268 -15.66 48.30 -28.65
C LEU A 268 -14.87 49.52 -28.15
N ARG A 269 -13.53 49.44 -28.11
CA ARG A 269 -12.66 50.55 -27.64
C ARG A 269 -12.89 51.86 -28.42
N LYS A 270 -13.26 51.78 -29.70
CA LYS A 270 -13.56 52.96 -30.53
C LYS A 270 -14.84 53.71 -30.10
N TYR A 271 -15.73 53.06 -29.34
CA TYR A 271 -16.94 53.69 -28.77
C TYR A 271 -16.72 54.22 -27.33
N LEU A 272 -15.76 53.68 -26.58
CA LEU A 272 -15.56 53.96 -25.16
C LEU A 272 -14.33 54.86 -24.87
N GLN A 273 -13.76 55.48 -25.89
CA GLN A 273 -12.47 56.20 -25.79
C GLN A 273 -12.39 57.24 -24.64
N PRO A 274 -13.43 58.05 -24.33
CA PRO A 274 -13.35 59.03 -23.22
C PRO A 274 -13.17 58.40 -21.84
N GLU A 275 -13.83 57.26 -21.59
CA GLU A 275 -13.74 56.51 -20.32
C GLU A 275 -12.39 55.77 -20.22
N PHE A 276 -11.82 55.39 -21.36
CA PHE A 276 -10.52 54.74 -21.43
C PHE A 276 -9.35 55.63 -20.99
N ASP A 277 -9.44 56.95 -21.16
CA ASP A 277 -8.32 57.86 -20.84
C ASP A 277 -8.19 58.10 -19.32
N GLU A 278 -9.32 58.20 -18.60
CA GLU A 278 -9.33 58.24 -17.13
C GLU A 278 -8.93 56.87 -16.53
N MET A 279 -9.43 55.78 -17.13
CA MET A 279 -9.04 54.42 -16.74
C MET A 279 -7.58 54.08 -17.09
N ALA A 280 -6.95 54.75 -18.06
CA ALA A 280 -5.54 54.58 -18.38
C ALA A 280 -4.62 55.12 -17.28
N ALA A 281 -4.93 56.30 -16.72
CA ALA A 281 -4.17 56.85 -15.58
C ALA A 281 -4.25 55.94 -14.34
N TRP A 282 -5.40 55.28 -14.13
CA TRP A 282 -5.54 54.24 -13.11
C TRP A 282 -4.77 52.95 -13.47
N ALA A 283 -4.82 52.52 -14.73
CA ALA A 283 -4.14 51.33 -15.22
C ALA A 283 -2.62 51.44 -15.21
N ASP A 284 -2.02 52.61 -15.43
CA ASP A 284 -0.57 52.82 -15.33
C ASP A 284 -0.09 52.74 -13.88
N LYS A 285 -0.86 53.31 -12.94
CA LYS A 285 -0.62 53.12 -11.49
C LYS A 285 -0.75 51.65 -11.10
N LEU A 286 -1.77 50.97 -11.60
CA LEU A 286 -1.96 49.53 -11.39
C LEU A 286 -0.83 48.71 -12.01
N ASN A 287 -0.30 49.10 -13.19
CA ASN A 287 0.83 48.44 -13.85
C ASN A 287 2.15 48.62 -13.08
N ALA A 288 2.37 49.77 -12.46
CA ALA A 288 3.52 49.98 -11.57
C ALA A 288 3.46 49.02 -10.37
N GLU A 289 2.30 48.94 -9.70
CA GLU A 289 2.07 47.95 -8.64
C GLU A 289 2.16 46.52 -9.18
N LEU A 290 1.60 46.20 -10.36
CA LEU A 290 1.65 44.86 -10.94
C LEU A 290 3.08 44.45 -11.30
N THR A 291 3.90 45.38 -11.78
CA THR A 291 5.32 45.14 -12.09
C THR A 291 6.09 44.86 -10.81
N GLN A 292 5.87 45.65 -9.74
CA GLN A 292 6.43 45.38 -8.43
C GLN A 292 5.97 44.00 -7.91
N ARG A 293 4.68 43.67 -7.99
CA ARG A 293 4.12 42.37 -7.59
C ARG A 293 4.67 41.21 -8.41
N VAL A 294 4.90 41.38 -9.71
CA VAL A 294 5.51 40.37 -10.58
C VAL A 294 6.98 40.18 -10.23
N GLN A 295 7.70 41.25 -9.89
CA GLN A 295 9.09 41.18 -9.44
C GLN A 295 9.19 40.51 -8.06
N GLU A 296 8.31 40.87 -7.11
CA GLU A 296 8.11 40.16 -5.84
C GLU A 296 7.78 38.68 -6.07
N VAL A 297 6.92 38.33 -7.04
CA VAL A 297 6.60 36.93 -7.40
C VAL A 297 7.78 36.20 -8.05
N GLN A 298 8.63 36.87 -8.83
CA GLN A 298 9.85 36.28 -9.39
C GLN A 298 10.90 36.05 -8.29
N GLU A 299 11.08 37.01 -7.38
CA GLU A 299 11.92 36.84 -6.19
C GLU A 299 11.37 35.75 -5.27
N LEU A 300 10.06 35.70 -5.03
CA LEU A 300 9.40 34.61 -4.29
C LEU A 300 9.53 33.26 -4.99
N ARG A 301 9.56 33.20 -6.33
CA ARG A 301 9.86 31.96 -7.10
C ARG A 301 11.32 31.55 -6.97
N ALA A 302 12.27 32.49 -7.04
CA ALA A 302 13.69 32.23 -6.81
C ALA A 302 13.98 31.81 -5.36
N LEU A 303 13.31 32.46 -4.40
CA LEU A 303 13.27 32.09 -2.98
C LEU A 303 12.58 30.74 -2.79
N TRP A 304 11.52 30.39 -3.53
CA TRP A 304 10.92 29.05 -3.49
C TRP A 304 11.83 27.97 -4.07
N ALA A 305 12.59 28.25 -5.13
CA ALA A 305 13.57 27.31 -5.68
C ALA A 305 14.73 27.09 -4.68
N LYS A 306 15.25 28.19 -4.09
CA LYS A 306 16.23 28.14 -2.99
C LYS A 306 15.64 27.41 -1.78
N ALA A 307 14.44 27.75 -1.33
CA ALA A 307 13.74 27.15 -0.19
C ALA A 307 13.36 25.68 -0.44
N THR A 308 13.11 25.26 -1.67
CA THR A 308 12.91 23.84 -2.01
C THR A 308 14.22 23.08 -1.91
N ARG A 309 15.34 23.67 -2.36
CA ARG A 309 16.70 23.11 -2.17
C ARG A 309 17.06 23.03 -0.68
N TRP A 310 16.81 24.09 0.10
CA TRP A 310 16.98 24.13 1.55
C TRP A 310 16.05 23.16 2.28
N ARG A 311 14.76 23.04 1.89
CA ARG A 311 13.79 22.10 2.49
C ARG A 311 14.19 20.65 2.25
N ARG A 312 14.74 20.32 1.06
CA ARG A 312 15.36 19.02 0.81
C ARG A 312 16.59 18.81 1.70
N ALA A 313 17.52 19.77 1.74
CA ALA A 313 18.73 19.69 2.57
C ALA A 313 18.43 19.58 4.08
N PHE A 314 17.45 20.32 4.57
CA PHE A 314 16.96 20.32 5.95
C PHE A 314 16.34 18.98 6.32
N VAL A 315 15.48 18.42 5.46
CA VAL A 315 14.89 17.09 5.68
C VAL A 315 15.94 15.99 5.72
N PHE A 316 16.95 16.01 4.85
CA PHE A 316 18.06 15.05 4.93
C PHE A 316 19.01 15.32 6.10
N GLY A 317 19.21 16.58 6.51
CA GLY A 317 19.91 16.93 7.75
C GLY A 317 19.22 16.40 9.01
N PHE A 318 17.88 16.34 9.02
CA PHE A 318 17.09 15.73 10.10
C PHE A 318 17.05 14.19 10.06
N LEU A 319 17.26 13.57 8.89
CA LEU A 319 17.34 12.11 8.75
C LEU A 319 18.75 11.57 9.03
N ALA A 320 19.81 12.35 8.78
CA ALA A 320 21.19 11.92 8.98
C ALA A 320 21.48 11.36 10.40
N PRO A 321 20.99 11.94 11.52
CA PRO A 321 21.17 11.34 12.85
C PRO A 321 20.54 9.94 12.99
N LEU A 322 19.41 9.70 12.32
CA LEU A 322 18.76 8.38 12.29
C LEU A 322 19.54 7.42 11.37
N GLU A 323 20.01 7.87 10.22
CA GLU A 323 20.89 7.08 9.33
C GLU A 323 22.17 6.65 10.06
N TRP A 324 22.81 7.56 10.80
CA TRP A 324 23.97 7.24 11.64
C TRP A 324 23.65 6.31 12.81
N ALA A 325 22.49 6.45 13.46
CA ALA A 325 22.07 5.53 14.53
C ALA A 325 21.78 4.11 14.00
N VAL A 326 21.11 3.99 12.85
CA VAL A 326 20.89 2.72 12.14
C VAL A 326 22.23 2.10 11.73
N GLY A 327 23.12 2.90 11.13
CA GLY A 327 24.46 2.46 10.72
C GLY A 327 25.32 1.98 11.90
N ALA A 328 25.38 2.74 12.99
CA ALA A 328 26.09 2.36 14.21
C ALA A 328 25.52 1.07 14.84
N THR A 329 24.19 0.91 14.85
CA THR A 329 23.53 -0.31 15.33
C THR A 329 23.89 -1.52 14.47
N LEU A 330 23.90 -1.36 13.15
CA LEU A 330 24.27 -2.42 12.21
C LEU A 330 25.76 -2.77 12.29
N VAL A 331 26.64 -1.78 12.46
CA VAL A 331 28.07 -1.96 12.76
C VAL A 331 28.27 -2.75 14.06
N ALA A 332 27.59 -2.36 15.14
CA ALA A 332 27.65 -3.09 16.42
C ALA A 332 27.15 -4.54 16.25
N SER A 333 26.08 -4.76 15.49
CA SER A 333 25.58 -6.10 15.19
C SER A 333 26.54 -6.94 14.36
N GLU A 334 27.32 -6.32 13.47
CA GLU A 334 28.36 -6.98 12.68
C GLU A 334 29.58 -7.33 13.53
N LEU A 335 29.96 -6.48 14.50
CA LEU A 335 30.97 -6.81 15.50
C LEU A 335 30.53 -8.02 16.35
N VAL A 336 29.28 -8.04 16.83
CA VAL A 336 28.70 -9.21 17.51
C VAL A 336 28.67 -10.43 16.59
N ALA A 337 28.29 -10.28 15.32
CA ALA A 337 28.29 -11.38 14.34
C ALA A 337 29.71 -11.92 14.05
N ARG A 338 30.75 -11.09 14.11
CA ARG A 338 32.17 -11.52 14.01
C ARG A 338 32.64 -12.26 15.26
N VAL A 339 32.23 -11.80 16.45
CA VAL A 339 32.47 -12.50 17.72
C VAL A 339 31.77 -13.85 17.71
N LEU A 340 30.50 -13.92 17.30
CA LEU A 340 29.77 -15.19 17.15
C LEU A 340 30.44 -16.15 16.16
N ARG A 341 30.91 -15.66 14.99
CA ARG A 341 31.68 -16.46 14.02
C ARG A 341 32.99 -17.04 14.57
N ARG A 342 33.57 -16.42 15.59
CA ARG A 342 34.78 -16.91 16.27
C ARG A 342 34.47 -17.87 17.43
N ILE A 343 33.38 -17.63 18.18
CA ILE A 343 33.04 -18.39 19.40
C ILE A 343 32.19 -19.63 19.11
N SER A 344 31.32 -19.61 18.09
CA SER A 344 30.42 -20.72 17.79
C SER A 344 30.09 -20.75 16.30
N LYS A 345 30.65 -21.76 15.61
CA LYS A 345 30.24 -22.11 14.25
C LYS A 345 28.95 -22.95 14.29
N ARG A 346 28.20 -22.88 13.20
CA ARG A 346 27.10 -23.78 12.84
C ARG A 346 27.30 -24.14 11.37
N GLN A 347 27.72 -25.37 11.08
CA GLN A 347 27.81 -25.82 9.70
C GLN A 347 26.42 -25.84 9.04
N ALA A 348 26.40 -25.52 7.75
CA ALA A 348 25.26 -25.75 6.87
C ALA A 348 25.30 -27.22 6.40
N PRO A 349 24.14 -27.91 6.29
CA PRO A 349 24.11 -29.30 5.88
C PRO A 349 24.65 -29.49 4.45
N LEU A 350 25.68 -30.33 4.31
CA LEU A 350 26.14 -30.85 3.03
C LEU A 350 25.33 -32.12 2.71
N VAL A 351 24.08 -31.91 2.32
CA VAL A 351 23.12 -32.96 1.95
C VAL A 351 22.69 -32.70 0.51
N ALA A 352 22.65 -33.75 -0.31
CA ALA A 352 22.04 -33.73 -1.64
C ALA A 352 20.58 -34.24 -1.54
N PRO A 353 19.67 -33.85 -2.46
CA PRO A 353 18.32 -34.40 -2.51
C PRO A 353 18.34 -35.93 -2.59
N THR A 354 17.55 -36.64 -1.78
CA THR A 354 17.62 -38.12 -1.73
C THR A 354 17.08 -38.79 -2.99
N ASN A 355 16.27 -38.08 -3.77
CA ASN A 355 15.81 -38.52 -5.09
C ASN A 355 15.65 -37.30 -6.03
N PRO A 356 16.67 -36.97 -6.85
CA PRO A 356 16.59 -35.91 -7.85
C PRO A 356 15.82 -36.29 -9.13
N ALA A 357 15.25 -37.50 -9.22
CA ALA A 357 14.40 -37.88 -10.35
C ALA A 357 13.03 -37.18 -10.31
N ARG A 358 12.48 -36.95 -9.11
CA ARG A 358 11.14 -36.36 -8.91
C ARG A 358 11.25 -34.98 -8.25
N CYS A 359 10.34 -34.08 -8.61
CA CYS A 359 10.22 -32.77 -7.98
C CYS A 359 8.78 -32.43 -7.61
N SER A 360 8.60 -31.38 -6.81
CA SER A 360 7.29 -30.79 -6.55
C SER A 360 7.27 -29.37 -7.10
N ILE A 361 6.44 -29.10 -8.11
CA ILE A 361 6.24 -27.76 -8.66
C ILE A 361 5.24 -27.02 -7.77
N VAL A 362 5.64 -25.88 -7.22
CA VAL A 362 4.85 -25.03 -6.34
C VAL A 362 4.53 -23.72 -7.06
N ILE A 363 3.24 -23.45 -7.22
CA ILE A 363 2.70 -22.21 -7.80
C ILE A 363 1.89 -21.48 -6.73
N VAL A 364 2.10 -20.17 -6.59
CA VAL A 364 1.24 -19.31 -5.77
C VAL A 364 0.31 -18.52 -6.67
N THR A 365 -0.97 -18.42 -6.32
CA THR A 365 -1.96 -17.64 -7.06
C THR A 365 -2.81 -16.79 -6.12
N TRP A 366 -3.30 -15.66 -6.64
CA TRP A 366 -4.32 -14.83 -6.01
C TRP A 366 -5.08 -14.09 -7.11
N GLU A 367 -6.39 -14.35 -7.21
CA GLU A 367 -7.26 -13.81 -8.28
C GLU A 367 -6.66 -14.02 -9.68
N GLY A 368 -6.22 -15.25 -9.94
CA GLY A 368 -5.36 -15.63 -11.06
C GLY A 368 -5.90 -16.79 -11.90
N LYS A 369 -7.22 -17.02 -11.90
CA LYS A 369 -7.90 -18.07 -12.67
C LYS A 369 -7.45 -18.13 -14.13
N ASP A 370 -7.48 -16.99 -14.83
CA ASP A 370 -7.19 -16.91 -16.26
C ASP A 370 -5.70 -17.14 -16.59
N LEU A 371 -4.81 -16.78 -15.66
CA LEU A 371 -3.36 -17.02 -15.79
C LEU A 371 -3.05 -18.52 -15.67
N LEU A 372 -3.71 -19.20 -14.73
CA LEU A 372 -3.60 -20.65 -14.53
C LEU A 372 -4.25 -21.45 -15.67
N ALA A 373 -5.32 -20.92 -16.28
CA ALA A 373 -5.92 -21.51 -17.46
C ALA A 373 -4.95 -21.62 -18.64
N GLU A 374 -3.98 -20.69 -18.76
CA GLU A 374 -2.95 -20.73 -19.81
C GLU A 374 -1.67 -21.47 -19.38
N SER A 375 -1.21 -21.30 -18.13
CA SER A 375 0.07 -21.87 -17.68
C SER A 375 0.01 -23.36 -17.30
N LEU A 376 -1.09 -23.84 -16.72
CA LEU A 376 -1.20 -25.25 -16.28
C LEU A 376 -1.19 -26.26 -17.44
N PRO A 377 -1.84 -26.04 -18.60
CA PRO A 377 -1.73 -26.96 -19.74
C PRO A 377 -0.29 -27.15 -20.24
N ALA A 378 0.51 -26.06 -20.30
CA ALA A 378 1.91 -26.14 -20.68
C ALA A 378 2.75 -26.89 -19.64
N LEU A 379 2.53 -26.64 -18.35
CA LEU A 379 3.20 -27.36 -17.27
C LEU A 379 2.85 -28.84 -17.24
N LEU A 380 1.57 -29.20 -17.46
CA LEU A 380 1.14 -30.60 -17.53
C LEU A 380 1.76 -31.33 -18.73
N LYS A 381 1.96 -30.64 -19.86
CA LYS A 381 2.73 -31.19 -21.00
C LYS A 381 4.18 -31.48 -20.60
N ALA A 382 4.86 -30.53 -19.95
CA ALA A 382 6.25 -30.70 -19.51
C ALA A 382 6.41 -31.78 -18.44
N VAL A 383 5.49 -31.87 -17.48
CA VAL A 383 5.47 -32.95 -16.46
C VAL A 383 5.29 -34.32 -17.11
N ARG A 384 4.43 -34.45 -18.12
CA ARG A 384 4.23 -35.70 -18.88
C ARG A 384 5.46 -36.04 -19.74
N PHE A 385 6.15 -35.04 -20.30
CA PHE A 385 7.39 -35.21 -21.07
C PHE A 385 8.55 -35.71 -20.21
N ASP A 386 8.72 -35.18 -18.99
CA ASP A 386 9.75 -35.60 -18.02
C ASP A 386 9.35 -36.85 -17.19
N GLY A 387 8.46 -37.70 -17.71
CA GLY A 387 8.09 -39.01 -17.15
C GLY A 387 6.86 -39.06 -16.24
N GLY A 388 6.22 -37.93 -15.95
CA GLY A 388 4.91 -37.86 -15.27
C GLY A 388 4.92 -37.97 -13.73
N GLU A 389 6.03 -38.28 -13.09
CA GLU A 389 6.10 -38.60 -11.65
C GLU A 389 6.24 -37.38 -10.70
N HIS A 390 5.92 -36.17 -11.18
CA HIS A 390 6.13 -34.91 -10.46
C HIS A 390 4.86 -34.44 -9.75
N GLU A 391 4.98 -33.86 -8.54
CA GLU A 391 3.83 -33.29 -7.81
C GLU A 391 3.58 -31.84 -8.29
N ILE A 392 2.36 -31.48 -8.69
CA ILE A 392 1.98 -30.08 -8.92
C ILE A 392 1.13 -29.59 -7.73
N VAL A 393 1.54 -28.47 -7.14
CA VAL A 393 0.94 -27.87 -5.94
C VAL A 393 0.59 -26.42 -6.21
N VAL A 394 -0.70 -26.08 -6.24
CA VAL A 394 -1.17 -24.69 -6.34
C VAL A 394 -1.61 -24.19 -4.97
N VAL A 395 -0.92 -23.17 -4.46
CA VAL A 395 -1.29 -22.43 -3.25
C VAL A 395 -2.20 -21.28 -3.65
N ASP A 396 -3.50 -21.45 -3.46
CA ASP A 396 -4.47 -20.38 -3.56
C ASP A 396 -4.41 -19.49 -2.29
N ASN A 397 -3.93 -18.28 -2.49
CA ASN A 397 -3.66 -17.31 -1.43
C ASN A 397 -4.91 -16.46 -1.10
N GLY A 398 -6.08 -17.11 -1.02
CA GLY A 398 -7.36 -16.47 -0.70
C GLY A 398 -8.00 -15.75 -1.90
N SER A 399 -8.07 -16.39 -3.07
CA SER A 399 -8.80 -15.87 -4.23
C SER A 399 -10.32 -15.94 -4.03
N THR A 400 -11.04 -15.03 -4.68
CA THR A 400 -12.50 -14.89 -4.69
C THR A 400 -13.11 -15.03 -6.10
N ASP A 401 -12.29 -14.94 -7.17
CA ASP A 401 -12.62 -15.13 -8.60
C ASP A 401 -13.12 -16.53 -9.03
N GLY A 402 -13.29 -17.46 -8.09
CA GLY A 402 -13.64 -18.85 -8.35
C GLY A 402 -12.47 -19.75 -8.77
N THR A 403 -11.20 -19.31 -8.63
CA THR A 403 -9.99 -20.12 -8.91
C THR A 403 -10.06 -21.53 -8.31
N GLN A 404 -10.56 -21.70 -7.08
CA GLN A 404 -10.66 -23.01 -6.42
C GLN A 404 -11.59 -23.98 -7.16
N GLU A 405 -12.73 -23.51 -7.64
CA GLU A 405 -13.70 -24.33 -8.37
C GLU A 405 -13.19 -24.63 -9.78
N TYR A 406 -12.63 -23.61 -10.45
CA TYR A 406 -12.01 -23.77 -11.76
C TYR A 406 -10.93 -24.87 -11.74
N LEU A 407 -10.00 -24.83 -10.77
CA LEU A 407 -8.95 -25.84 -10.62
C LEU A 407 -9.50 -27.24 -10.34
N ARG A 408 -10.49 -27.39 -9.45
CA ARG A 408 -11.10 -28.70 -9.15
C ARG A 408 -11.79 -29.31 -10.36
N ASN A 409 -12.43 -28.49 -11.19
CA ASN A 409 -13.24 -28.95 -12.31
C ASN A 409 -12.41 -29.23 -13.58
N HIS A 410 -11.27 -28.56 -13.77
CA HIS A 410 -10.47 -28.65 -15.01
C HIS A 410 -9.10 -29.30 -14.83
N PHE A 411 -8.54 -29.32 -13.63
CA PHE A 411 -7.19 -29.82 -13.34
C PHE A 411 -7.17 -30.71 -12.07
N PRO A 412 -7.95 -31.81 -12.03
CA PRO A 412 -8.06 -32.66 -10.84
C PRO A 412 -6.75 -33.36 -10.44
N GLU A 413 -5.75 -33.44 -11.32
CA GLU A 413 -4.40 -33.90 -10.96
C GLU A 413 -3.58 -32.90 -10.14
N VAL A 414 -4.02 -31.63 -10.02
CA VAL A 414 -3.30 -30.56 -9.32
C VAL A 414 -3.71 -30.48 -7.85
N ARG A 415 -2.73 -30.54 -6.94
CA ARG A 415 -2.95 -30.47 -5.50
C ARG A 415 -3.15 -29.02 -5.03
N VAL A 416 -4.41 -28.60 -4.88
CA VAL A 416 -4.75 -27.27 -4.37
C VAL A 416 -4.57 -27.17 -2.85
N ILE A 417 -3.90 -26.12 -2.39
CA ILE A 417 -3.78 -25.72 -0.98
C ILE A 417 -4.44 -24.35 -0.83
N ARG A 418 -5.45 -24.22 0.02
CA ARG A 418 -6.12 -22.96 0.33
C ARG A 418 -5.49 -22.25 1.54
N ASN A 419 -5.31 -20.94 1.44
CA ASN A 419 -5.25 -20.01 2.58
C ASN A 419 -6.60 -19.30 2.78
N GLU A 420 -6.86 -18.84 4.01
CA GLU A 420 -8.03 -18.02 4.33
C GLU A 420 -7.83 -16.54 3.99
N GLN A 421 -6.57 -16.10 3.87
CA GLN A 421 -6.16 -14.72 3.61
C GLN A 421 -4.92 -14.69 2.71
N ASN A 422 -4.65 -13.56 2.08
CA ASN A 422 -3.47 -13.37 1.22
C ASN A 422 -2.20 -13.18 2.06
N GLU A 423 -1.43 -14.26 2.22
CA GLU A 423 -0.14 -14.29 2.94
C GLU A 423 1.04 -13.75 2.10
N TYR A 424 0.74 -13.06 1.00
CA TYR A 424 1.68 -12.51 0.01
C TYR A 424 2.60 -13.56 -0.64
N PHE A 425 3.51 -13.12 -1.52
CA PHE A 425 4.34 -14.03 -2.34
C PHE A 425 5.24 -14.93 -1.47
N GLY A 426 5.91 -14.34 -0.47
CA GLY A 426 6.78 -15.06 0.45
C GLY A 426 6.04 -16.11 1.28
N GLY A 427 4.91 -15.73 1.89
CA GLY A 427 4.11 -16.62 2.74
C GLY A 427 3.48 -17.78 1.97
N GLY A 428 2.90 -17.50 0.78
CA GLY A 428 2.32 -18.53 -0.09
C GLY A 428 3.35 -19.58 -0.52
N ASN A 429 4.51 -19.15 -1.01
CA ASN A 429 5.57 -20.07 -1.46
C ASN A 429 6.12 -20.91 -0.30
N ASN A 430 6.37 -20.28 0.86
CA ASN A 430 6.81 -20.98 2.06
C ASN A 430 5.84 -22.09 2.48
N LEU A 431 4.53 -21.86 2.38
CA LEU A 431 3.51 -22.87 2.68
C LEU A 431 3.52 -24.04 1.68
N GLY A 432 3.68 -23.73 0.39
CA GLY A 432 3.82 -24.73 -0.67
C GLY A 432 5.03 -25.64 -0.45
N VAL A 433 6.22 -25.06 -0.24
CA VAL A 433 7.47 -25.78 0.06
C VAL A 433 7.34 -26.66 1.31
N GLN A 434 6.67 -26.17 2.37
CA GLN A 434 6.43 -26.95 3.58
C GLN A 434 5.52 -28.16 3.32
N LYS A 435 4.44 -28.00 2.55
CA LYS A 435 3.43 -29.04 2.29
C LYS A 435 3.79 -29.99 1.12
N ALA A 436 4.77 -29.65 0.29
CA ALA A 436 5.29 -30.46 -0.81
C ALA A 436 5.96 -31.78 -0.35
N ARG A 437 5.95 -32.79 -1.22
CA ARG A 437 6.36 -34.17 -0.91
C ARG A 437 7.82 -34.50 -1.23
N ASN A 438 8.38 -33.94 -2.31
CA ASN A 438 9.72 -34.27 -2.79
C ASN A 438 10.80 -33.32 -2.23
N ASP A 439 12.05 -33.79 -2.21
CA ASP A 439 13.22 -33.02 -1.75
C ASP A 439 13.61 -31.86 -2.67
N LEU A 440 13.23 -31.94 -3.95
CA LEU A 440 13.47 -30.90 -4.95
C LEU A 440 12.16 -30.17 -5.25
N ILE A 441 12.17 -28.84 -5.14
CA ILE A 441 11.00 -27.98 -5.37
C ILE A 441 11.25 -27.05 -6.54
N VAL A 442 10.32 -26.98 -7.49
CA VAL A 442 10.33 -25.97 -8.56
C VAL A 442 9.35 -24.87 -8.20
N LEU A 443 9.85 -23.67 -7.88
CA LEU A 443 9.02 -22.49 -7.67
C LEU A 443 8.71 -21.86 -9.04
N LEU A 444 7.42 -21.69 -9.34
CA LEU A 444 6.94 -21.22 -10.64
C LEU A 444 5.81 -20.20 -10.45
N ASN A 445 5.87 -19.04 -11.12
CA ASN A 445 4.75 -18.09 -11.11
C ASN A 445 3.55 -18.63 -11.92
N ASN A 446 2.35 -18.14 -11.61
CA ASN A 446 1.13 -18.47 -12.34
C ASN A 446 1.05 -17.84 -13.76
N ASP A 447 1.91 -16.88 -14.09
CA ASP A 447 2.01 -16.18 -15.39
C ASP A 447 3.24 -16.60 -16.25
N MET A 448 3.79 -17.79 -15.98
CA MET A 448 4.90 -18.41 -16.73
C MET A 448 4.42 -19.55 -17.62
N ILE A 449 4.78 -19.52 -18.91
CA ILE A 449 4.59 -20.60 -19.86
C ILE A 449 5.91 -21.35 -20.02
N VAL A 450 5.94 -22.63 -19.67
CA VAL A 450 7.18 -23.44 -19.64
C VAL A 450 7.41 -24.18 -20.96
N HIS A 451 8.68 -24.38 -21.35
CA HIS A 451 9.03 -25.29 -22.44
C HIS A 451 8.94 -26.76 -21.98
N GLU A 452 8.74 -27.70 -22.88
CA GLU A 452 8.40 -29.09 -22.50
C GLU A 452 9.55 -29.88 -21.85
N ASP A 453 10.79 -29.55 -22.16
CA ASP A 453 12.00 -30.16 -21.60
C ASP A 453 12.51 -29.47 -20.32
N PHE A 454 11.87 -28.38 -19.86
CA PHE A 454 12.48 -27.44 -18.91
C PHE A 454 12.86 -28.04 -17.55
N LEU A 455 12.19 -29.13 -17.13
CA LEU A 455 12.44 -29.82 -15.86
C LEU A 455 13.79 -30.53 -15.83
N ALA A 456 14.17 -31.24 -16.89
CA ALA A 456 15.34 -32.12 -16.88
C ALA A 456 16.66 -31.36 -16.61
N PRO A 457 16.95 -30.20 -17.23
CA PRO A 457 18.13 -29.40 -16.89
C PRO A 457 18.10 -28.83 -15.46
N LEU A 458 16.92 -28.47 -14.93
CA LEU A 458 16.79 -27.99 -13.55
C LEU A 458 17.14 -29.09 -12.54
N ARG A 459 16.62 -30.31 -12.75
CA ARG A 459 16.94 -31.48 -11.91
C ARG A 459 18.41 -31.88 -12.04
N ALA A 460 18.93 -31.90 -13.27
CA ALA A 460 20.30 -32.31 -13.59
C ALA A 460 21.40 -31.34 -13.11
N GLY A 461 21.06 -30.16 -12.58
CA GLY A 461 22.00 -29.24 -11.95
C GLY A 461 22.37 -29.59 -10.50
N PHE A 462 21.59 -30.43 -9.80
CA PHE A 462 21.83 -30.79 -8.39
C PHE A 462 22.88 -31.90 -8.19
N ARG A 463 23.92 -31.94 -9.03
CA ARG A 463 24.99 -32.96 -9.01
C ARG A 463 25.91 -32.87 -7.80
N SER A 464 26.00 -31.70 -7.17
CA SER A 464 26.86 -31.45 -6.00
C SER A 464 26.00 -31.16 -4.75
N PRO A 465 26.35 -31.68 -3.57
CA PRO A 465 25.65 -31.39 -2.32
C PRO A 465 25.73 -29.91 -1.91
N ASP A 466 26.60 -29.11 -2.52
CA ASP A 466 26.64 -27.66 -2.31
C ASP A 466 25.71 -26.83 -3.22
N VAL A 467 25.00 -27.42 -4.19
CA VAL A 467 23.99 -26.67 -4.96
C VAL A 467 22.75 -26.44 -4.11
N PHE A 468 22.32 -25.18 -4.02
CA PHE A 468 21.06 -24.77 -3.37
C PHE A 468 19.94 -24.55 -4.38
N ALA A 469 20.23 -23.85 -5.48
CA ALA A 469 19.25 -23.41 -6.46
C ALA A 469 19.77 -23.53 -7.89
N VAL A 470 18.86 -23.86 -8.82
CA VAL A 470 19.08 -23.88 -10.27
C VAL A 470 17.91 -23.15 -10.94
N ALA A 471 18.17 -22.04 -11.63
CA ALA A 471 17.15 -21.22 -12.28
C ALA A 471 17.03 -21.50 -13.79
N SER A 472 15.86 -21.24 -14.37
CA SER A 472 15.65 -21.27 -15.82
C SER A 472 16.15 -19.99 -16.50
N GLN A 473 16.50 -20.10 -17.78
CA GLN A 473 16.59 -18.97 -18.71
C GLN A 473 15.17 -18.43 -18.97
N VAL A 474 14.97 -17.13 -18.72
CA VAL A 474 13.68 -16.45 -18.87
C VAL A 474 13.64 -15.66 -20.18
N PHE A 475 12.53 -15.78 -20.90
CA PHE A 475 12.22 -15.03 -22.11
C PHE A 475 10.97 -14.17 -21.87
N LEU A 476 10.91 -12.98 -22.48
CA LEU A 476 9.68 -12.16 -22.48
C LEU A 476 8.81 -12.55 -23.68
N ALA A 477 7.50 -12.60 -23.50
CA ALA A 477 6.55 -12.91 -24.59
C ALA A 477 6.51 -11.85 -25.71
N ASP A 478 7.08 -10.67 -25.49
CA ASP A 478 7.23 -9.59 -26.47
C ASP A 478 8.72 -9.39 -26.80
N PRO A 479 9.19 -9.78 -28.01
CA PRO A 479 10.57 -9.63 -28.42
C PRO A 479 11.05 -8.18 -28.58
N SER A 480 10.14 -7.20 -28.72
CA SER A 480 10.48 -5.78 -28.90
C SER A 480 10.84 -5.09 -27.59
N LYS A 481 10.39 -5.65 -26.45
CA LYS A 481 10.64 -5.08 -25.12
C LYS A 481 12.04 -5.46 -24.62
N ARG A 482 12.68 -4.51 -23.93
CA ARG A 482 14.00 -4.69 -23.32
C ARG A 482 14.00 -5.93 -22.41
N ARG A 483 14.96 -6.85 -22.61
CA ARG A 483 15.19 -7.99 -21.71
C ARG A 483 15.65 -7.50 -20.33
N GLU A 484 14.72 -7.33 -19.41
CA GLU A 484 15.00 -7.00 -18.00
C GLU A 484 15.18 -8.24 -17.12
N GLU A 485 14.71 -9.41 -17.54
CA GLU A 485 14.70 -10.67 -16.79
C GLU A 485 15.19 -11.79 -17.72
N THR A 486 16.43 -12.27 -17.53
CA THR A 486 17.05 -13.29 -18.40
C THR A 486 17.34 -14.62 -17.70
N GLY A 487 17.16 -14.69 -16.38
CA GLY A 487 17.70 -15.75 -15.52
C GLY A 487 19.17 -15.53 -15.10
N LYS A 488 20.03 -14.99 -15.99
CA LYS A 488 21.46 -14.73 -15.70
C LYS A 488 21.63 -13.48 -14.83
N ALA A 489 21.38 -13.66 -13.53
CA ALA A 489 21.24 -12.59 -12.55
C ALA A 489 22.58 -12.20 -11.90
N ARG A 490 22.79 -10.89 -11.71
CA ARG A 490 24.08 -10.25 -11.42
C ARG A 490 23.90 -9.04 -10.52
N ALA A 491 24.86 -8.76 -9.63
CA ALA A 491 24.83 -7.57 -8.80
C ALA A 491 26.23 -7.02 -8.54
N SER A 492 26.39 -5.69 -8.50
CA SER A 492 27.66 -5.02 -8.22
C SER A 492 27.48 -3.88 -7.20
N PHE A 493 28.45 -3.66 -6.31
CA PHE A 493 28.33 -2.62 -5.28
C PHE A 493 28.85 -1.28 -5.79
N ASN A 494 27.94 -0.35 -6.12
CA ASN A 494 28.26 0.96 -6.69
C ASN A 494 28.84 1.98 -5.67
N GLY A 495 29.32 1.49 -4.52
CA GLY A 495 29.83 2.30 -3.43
C GLY A 495 28.75 2.89 -2.50
N CYS A 496 27.47 2.75 -2.82
CA CYS A 496 26.36 3.17 -1.95
C CYS A 496 25.27 2.09 -1.85
N ASP A 497 24.73 1.62 -2.97
CA ASP A 497 23.77 0.53 -3.04
C ASP A 497 24.34 -0.64 -3.87
N LEU A 498 23.60 -1.74 -3.96
CA LEU A 498 23.78 -2.68 -5.07
C LEU A 498 23.12 -2.11 -6.33
N ASP A 499 23.86 -2.18 -7.43
CA ASP A 499 23.36 -2.17 -8.80
C ASP A 499 22.99 -3.61 -9.17
N TRP A 500 21.75 -3.82 -9.61
CA TRP A 500 21.17 -5.14 -9.87
C TRP A 500 20.87 -5.25 -11.37
N ARG A 501 21.33 -6.30 -12.03
CA ARG A 501 21.16 -6.46 -13.48
C ARG A 501 20.95 -7.91 -13.90
N HIS A 502 20.29 -8.07 -15.04
CA HIS A 502 20.26 -9.30 -15.80
C HIS A 502 21.16 -9.14 -17.02
N GLU A 503 22.03 -10.11 -17.25
CA GLU A 503 22.92 -10.16 -18.42
C GLU A 503 22.32 -11.07 -19.51
N THR A 504 22.61 -10.78 -20.78
CA THR A 504 22.26 -11.69 -21.87
C THR A 504 23.11 -12.96 -21.77
N VAL A 505 22.51 -14.10 -22.08
CA VAL A 505 23.24 -15.37 -22.27
C VAL A 505 24.07 -15.26 -23.55
N LEU A 506 25.35 -15.59 -23.45
CA LEU A 506 26.36 -15.60 -24.52
C LEU A 506 26.57 -17.04 -25.02
N PRO A 507 27.12 -17.25 -26.23
CA PRO A 507 27.43 -18.60 -26.72
C PRO A 507 28.33 -19.41 -25.76
N SER A 508 29.30 -18.76 -25.10
CA SER A 508 30.16 -19.38 -24.09
C SER A 508 29.45 -19.72 -22.76
N ASP A 509 28.25 -19.20 -22.50
CA ASP A 509 27.40 -19.71 -21.42
C ASP A 509 26.74 -21.03 -21.83
N GLU A 510 26.32 -21.17 -23.10
CA GLU A 510 25.65 -22.37 -23.62
C GLU A 510 26.59 -23.59 -23.57
N GLU A 511 27.88 -23.37 -23.86
CA GLU A 511 28.98 -24.35 -23.68
C GLU A 511 29.17 -24.81 -22.23
N GLN A 512 28.93 -23.94 -21.24
CA GLN A 512 29.14 -24.25 -19.81
C GLN A 512 27.99 -25.06 -19.17
N GLN A 513 26.82 -25.14 -19.83
CA GLN A 513 25.57 -25.74 -19.34
C GLN A 513 24.94 -25.07 -18.09
N TYR A 514 25.73 -24.80 -17.05
CA TYR A 514 25.31 -24.19 -15.79
C TYR A 514 26.18 -22.97 -15.43
N VAL A 515 25.57 -21.80 -15.32
CA VAL A 515 26.27 -20.54 -15.04
C VAL A 515 25.98 -20.07 -13.61
N PRO A 516 26.99 -19.68 -12.80
CA PRO A 516 26.76 -19.06 -11.49
C PRO A 516 25.94 -17.76 -11.59
N VAL A 517 24.98 -17.57 -10.68
CA VAL A 517 24.12 -16.38 -10.61
C VAL A 517 24.01 -15.82 -9.20
N PHE A 518 23.89 -14.50 -9.07
CA PHE A 518 23.74 -13.84 -7.76
C PHE A 518 22.44 -14.24 -7.07
N TRP A 519 21.37 -14.51 -7.84
CA TRP A 519 20.16 -15.15 -7.35
C TRP A 519 19.48 -16.03 -8.39
N GLY A 520 18.76 -17.05 -7.92
CA GLY A 520 17.79 -17.76 -8.76
C GLY A 520 16.44 -17.02 -8.73
N HIS A 521 15.86 -16.75 -9.90
CA HIS A 521 14.63 -15.98 -10.02
C HIS A 521 13.43 -16.72 -9.41
N GLY A 522 12.81 -16.14 -8.39
CA GLY A 522 11.79 -16.81 -7.55
C GLY A 522 10.56 -17.35 -8.30
N GLY A 523 10.29 -16.88 -9.51
CA GLY A 523 9.19 -17.34 -10.36
C GLY A 523 9.54 -18.43 -11.39
N ALA A 524 10.78 -18.92 -11.44
CA ALA A 524 11.20 -20.03 -12.30
C ALA A 524 12.53 -20.67 -11.81
N VAL A 525 12.51 -21.28 -10.63
CA VAL A 525 13.72 -21.80 -9.97
C VAL A 525 13.48 -23.12 -9.24
N ALA A 526 14.35 -24.10 -9.48
CA ALA A 526 14.44 -25.32 -8.68
C ALA A 526 15.32 -25.08 -7.45
N VAL A 527 14.89 -25.55 -6.27
CA VAL A 527 15.57 -25.38 -4.98
C VAL A 527 15.54 -26.67 -4.15
N ASP A 528 16.62 -26.92 -3.41
CA ASP A 528 16.68 -27.97 -2.40
C ASP A 528 15.81 -27.61 -1.18
N ARG A 529 14.82 -28.46 -0.88
CA ARG A 529 13.83 -28.25 0.18
C ARG A 529 14.44 -28.19 1.58
N HIS A 530 15.44 -29.03 1.87
CA HIS A 530 16.08 -29.07 3.19
C HIS A 530 16.92 -27.83 3.42
N LYS A 531 17.66 -27.39 2.40
CA LYS A 531 18.44 -26.14 2.41
C LYS A 531 17.53 -24.91 2.52
N PHE A 532 16.43 -24.87 1.76
CA PHE A 532 15.41 -23.80 1.81
C PHE A 532 14.82 -23.68 3.22
N LEU A 533 14.36 -24.79 3.81
CA LEU A 533 13.77 -24.80 5.16
C LEU A 533 14.81 -24.52 6.26
N TRP A 534 16.08 -24.93 6.08
CA TRP A 534 17.17 -24.59 7.02
C TRP A 534 17.50 -23.10 7.01
N LEU A 535 17.46 -22.45 5.84
CA LEU A 535 17.56 -20.99 5.71
C LEU A 535 16.30 -20.27 6.25
N GLY A 536 15.19 -20.98 6.39
CA GLY A 536 13.92 -20.48 6.92
C GLY A 536 12.93 -20.01 5.86
N GLY A 537 13.20 -20.30 4.59
CA GLY A 537 12.41 -19.85 3.44
C GLY A 537 12.48 -18.35 3.17
N PHE A 538 11.56 -17.86 2.35
CA PHE A 538 11.44 -16.44 2.00
C PHE A 538 11.11 -15.60 3.25
N ASP A 539 11.91 -14.57 3.51
CA ASP A 539 11.88 -13.83 4.78
C ASP A 539 10.80 -12.73 4.76
N ARG A 540 9.79 -12.86 5.63
CA ARG A 540 8.62 -11.96 5.67
C ARG A 540 8.91 -10.50 6.02
N ILE A 541 10.17 -10.13 6.26
CA ILE A 541 10.57 -8.71 6.31
C ILE A 541 10.32 -7.99 4.96
N TYR A 542 10.33 -8.73 3.84
CA TYR A 542 10.14 -8.21 2.48
C TYR A 542 8.67 -8.10 2.05
N ASP A 543 7.70 -8.64 2.82
CA ASP A 543 6.26 -8.60 2.51
C ASP A 543 5.80 -7.18 2.09
N PRO A 544 5.08 -7.03 0.95
CA PRO A 544 4.41 -8.10 0.21
C PRO A 544 5.22 -8.83 -0.88
N PHE A 545 6.29 -8.24 -1.44
CA PHE A 545 6.98 -8.81 -2.62
C PHE A 545 8.35 -8.14 -2.90
N TYR A 546 9.11 -8.79 -3.79
CA TYR A 546 10.43 -8.44 -4.34
C TYR A 546 11.60 -8.46 -3.33
N VAL A 547 12.71 -9.08 -3.77
CA VAL A 547 14.00 -9.25 -3.06
C VAL A 547 14.05 -10.45 -2.12
N GLU A 548 12.94 -11.11 -1.79
CA GLU A 548 12.95 -12.37 -1.00
C GLU A 548 13.72 -13.53 -1.66
N ASP A 549 13.71 -13.64 -2.99
CA ASP A 549 14.45 -14.64 -3.77
C ASP A 549 15.95 -14.34 -3.84
N ALA A 550 16.29 -13.06 -4.05
CA ALA A 550 17.65 -12.55 -3.98
C ALA A 550 18.26 -12.69 -2.58
N ASP A 551 17.51 -12.37 -1.53
CA ASP A 551 17.90 -12.54 -0.14
C ASP A 551 18.20 -14.00 0.20
N LEU A 552 17.31 -14.91 -0.16
CA LEU A 552 17.47 -16.33 0.15
C LEU A 552 18.67 -16.94 -0.61
N SER A 553 18.82 -16.59 -1.89
CA SER A 553 19.97 -16.99 -2.72
C SER A 553 21.29 -16.45 -2.18
N TYR A 554 21.32 -15.18 -1.76
CA TYR A 554 22.53 -14.58 -1.18
C TYR A 554 22.86 -15.16 0.20
N CYS A 555 21.85 -15.55 0.98
CA CYS A 555 22.04 -16.31 2.21
C CYS A 555 22.61 -17.71 1.93
N ALA A 556 22.18 -18.40 0.87
CA ALA A 556 22.77 -19.67 0.43
C ALA A 556 24.24 -19.51 0.04
N TRP A 557 24.56 -18.50 -0.79
CA TRP A 557 25.94 -18.14 -1.16
C TRP A 557 26.83 -17.87 0.05
N LYS A 558 26.32 -17.19 1.08
CA LYS A 558 27.02 -16.96 2.35
C LYS A 558 27.38 -18.24 3.11
N VAL A 559 26.48 -19.22 3.14
CA VAL A 559 26.67 -20.45 3.95
C VAL A 559 27.39 -21.59 3.22
N GLY A 560 27.90 -21.32 2.02
CA GLY A 560 28.74 -22.25 1.26
C GLY A 560 28.06 -22.87 0.05
N TRP A 561 26.76 -22.67 -0.13
CA TRP A 561 26.01 -23.23 -1.25
C TRP A 561 26.07 -22.37 -2.52
N GLN A 562 25.71 -22.93 -3.67
CA GLN A 562 25.73 -22.27 -4.98
C GLN A 562 24.32 -22.03 -5.52
N CYS A 563 24.17 -20.93 -6.28
CA CYS A 563 23.00 -20.68 -7.12
C CYS A 563 23.43 -20.66 -8.59
N LEU A 564 22.84 -21.53 -9.40
CA LEU A 564 23.17 -21.72 -10.81
C LEU A 564 21.98 -21.33 -11.69
N MET A 565 22.22 -21.13 -12.98
CA MET A 565 21.20 -21.07 -14.03
C MET A 565 21.49 -22.17 -15.04
N ALA A 566 20.51 -23.03 -15.32
CA ALA A 566 20.60 -24.04 -16.36
C ALA A 566 20.20 -23.41 -17.71
N VAL A 567 21.17 -23.26 -18.61
CA VAL A 567 20.98 -22.50 -19.86
C VAL A 567 19.94 -23.16 -20.78
N GLN A 568 19.79 -24.48 -20.69
CA GLN A 568 18.85 -25.27 -21.48
C GLN A 568 17.43 -25.29 -20.90
N SER A 569 17.19 -24.87 -19.65
CA SER A 569 15.82 -24.78 -19.10
C SER A 569 15.19 -23.46 -19.51
N LYS A 570 14.10 -23.49 -20.29
CA LYS A 570 13.52 -22.29 -20.92
C LYS A 570 12.08 -22.05 -20.49
N VAL A 571 11.77 -20.81 -20.12
CA VAL A 571 10.41 -20.36 -19.75
C VAL A 571 10.10 -18.99 -20.34
N ILE A 572 8.82 -18.74 -20.64
CA ILE A 572 8.31 -17.48 -21.19
C ILE A 572 7.44 -16.78 -20.14
N HIS A 573 7.84 -15.58 -19.74
CA HIS A 573 7.09 -14.70 -18.84
C HIS A 573 6.19 -13.78 -19.67
N LYS A 574 4.86 -13.85 -19.45
CA LYS A 574 3.90 -13.11 -20.28
C LYS A 574 3.75 -11.64 -19.90
N HIS A 575 3.58 -11.35 -18.60
CA HIS A 575 3.50 -10.00 -18.02
C HIS A 575 3.66 -10.08 -16.50
N ARG A 576 4.17 -9.01 -15.84
CA ARG A 576 4.16 -8.87 -14.36
C ARG A 576 2.74 -8.63 -13.82
N SER A 577 1.87 -9.63 -13.98
CA SER A 577 0.41 -9.49 -13.95
C SER A 577 -0.12 -9.14 -12.56
N SER A 578 0.30 -9.87 -11.54
CA SER A 578 -0.18 -9.78 -10.15
C SER A 578 0.21 -8.48 -9.45
N THR A 579 1.40 -7.93 -9.73
CA THR A 579 1.86 -6.67 -9.09
C THR A 579 1.32 -5.42 -9.77
N SER A 580 0.82 -5.50 -11.01
CA SER A 580 0.24 -4.35 -11.73
C SER A 580 -0.94 -3.68 -11.01
N ARG A 581 -1.65 -4.43 -10.15
CA ARG A 581 -2.78 -3.97 -9.34
C ARG A 581 -2.36 -3.00 -8.22
N PHE A 582 -1.06 -2.87 -7.93
CA PHE A 582 -0.52 -1.91 -6.96
C PHE A 582 -0.03 -0.63 -7.68
N GLY A 583 -0.37 0.54 -7.13
CA GLY A 583 0.04 1.82 -7.72
C GLY A 583 1.57 1.97 -7.83
N LYS A 584 2.07 2.48 -8.97
CA LYS A 584 3.51 2.57 -9.31
C LYS A 584 4.38 3.17 -8.18
N GLN A 585 3.88 4.18 -7.46
CA GLN A 585 4.61 4.79 -6.32
C GLN A 585 4.78 3.83 -5.14
N PHE A 586 3.78 2.99 -4.84
CA PHE A 586 3.86 1.96 -3.80
C PHE A 586 4.86 0.87 -4.18
N ILE A 587 4.84 0.39 -5.44
CA ILE A 587 5.83 -0.59 -5.93
C ILE A 587 7.25 -0.02 -5.75
N SER A 588 7.51 1.21 -6.21
CA SER A 588 8.80 1.88 -6.03
C SER A 588 9.19 2.02 -4.56
N GLN A 589 8.24 2.30 -3.66
CA GLN A 589 8.49 2.37 -2.21
C GLN A 589 8.88 1.00 -1.63
N ILE A 590 8.18 -0.08 -2.00
CA ILE A 590 8.44 -1.43 -1.50
C ILE A 590 9.78 -1.95 -2.02
N VAL A 591 10.06 -1.83 -3.33
CA VAL A 591 11.36 -2.22 -3.91
C VAL A 591 12.50 -1.46 -3.24
N ARG A 592 12.37 -0.14 -3.06
CA ARG A 592 13.41 0.68 -2.42
C ARG A 592 13.61 0.34 -0.94
N ARG A 593 12.52 0.08 -0.20
CA ARG A 593 12.54 -0.40 1.20
C ARG A 593 13.30 -1.75 1.26
N ASN A 594 13.01 -2.65 0.33
CA ASN A 594 13.57 -4.00 0.32
C ASN A 594 15.06 -4.01 -0.05
N GLN A 595 15.53 -3.10 -0.91
CA GLN A 595 16.95 -2.87 -1.16
C GLN A 595 17.71 -2.44 0.11
N TYR A 596 17.16 -1.54 0.93
CA TYR A 596 17.74 -1.18 2.23
C TYR A 596 17.80 -2.39 3.17
N LEU A 597 16.69 -3.14 3.29
CA LEU A 597 16.60 -4.33 4.15
C LEU A 597 17.64 -5.40 3.78
N PHE A 598 17.80 -5.68 2.49
CA PHE A 598 18.78 -6.65 1.98
C PHE A 598 20.21 -6.25 2.37
N LEU A 599 20.61 -4.99 2.11
CA LEU A 599 21.94 -4.51 2.46
C LEU A 599 22.19 -4.59 3.96
N TRP A 600 21.24 -4.12 4.78
CA TRP A 600 21.41 -4.06 6.23
C TRP A 600 21.44 -5.45 6.87
N LYS A 601 20.57 -6.37 6.42
CA LYS A 601 20.53 -7.76 6.87
C LYS A 601 21.81 -8.49 6.47
N ASN A 602 22.18 -8.42 5.20
CA ASN A 602 23.12 -9.38 4.64
C ASN A 602 24.58 -8.91 4.64
N PHE A 603 24.88 -7.63 4.35
CA PHE A 603 26.27 -7.19 4.18
C PHE A 603 27.05 -7.23 5.52
N SER A 604 28.21 -7.88 5.50
CA SER A 604 29.15 -8.01 6.63
C SER A 604 30.48 -7.29 6.43
N ASP A 605 30.78 -6.89 5.19
CA ASP A 605 31.87 -5.97 4.86
C ASP A 605 31.63 -4.59 5.49
N PHE A 606 32.48 -4.25 6.45
CA PHE A 606 32.43 -2.99 7.19
C PHE A 606 32.73 -1.77 6.29
N GLY A 607 33.63 -1.90 5.32
CA GLY A 607 33.96 -0.84 4.38
C GLY A 607 32.78 -0.52 3.46
N LYS A 608 32.13 -1.56 2.92
CA LYS A 608 30.91 -1.40 2.11
C LYS A 608 29.74 -0.85 2.94
N LEU A 609 29.55 -1.32 4.18
CA LEU A 609 28.50 -0.82 5.08
C LEU A 609 28.72 0.67 5.46
N MET A 610 29.95 1.06 5.80
CA MET A 610 30.28 2.46 6.09
C MET A 610 30.15 3.34 4.83
N ALA A 611 30.53 2.82 3.65
CA ALA A 611 30.36 3.53 2.38
C ALA A 611 28.87 3.74 2.02
N HIS A 612 28.00 2.76 2.33
CA HIS A 612 26.54 2.91 2.22
C HIS A 612 26.05 4.10 3.05
N PHE A 613 26.29 4.11 4.37
CA PHE A 613 25.80 5.19 5.23
C PHE A 613 26.45 6.55 4.93
N ALA A 614 27.75 6.60 4.64
CA ALA A 614 28.43 7.85 4.28
C ALA A 614 27.95 8.47 2.95
N ARG A 615 27.40 7.66 2.03
CA ARG A 615 26.90 8.14 0.72
C ARG A 615 25.38 8.20 0.61
N THR A 616 24.63 7.57 1.51
CA THR A 616 23.15 7.54 1.49
C THR A 616 22.52 8.94 1.46
N PRO A 617 22.94 9.94 2.26
CA PRO A 617 22.37 11.30 2.17
C PRO A 617 22.52 11.93 0.77
N ARG A 618 23.65 11.68 0.09
CA ARG A 618 23.93 12.20 -1.27
C ARG A 618 23.28 11.36 -2.37
N ALA A 619 22.95 10.09 -2.11
CA ALA A 619 22.16 9.25 -2.99
C ALA A 619 20.67 9.65 -2.91
N LEU A 620 20.12 9.75 -1.69
CA LEU A 620 18.78 10.25 -1.39
C LEU A 620 18.53 11.63 -2.03
N PHE A 621 19.45 12.59 -1.84
CA PHE A 621 19.31 13.93 -2.41
C PHE A 621 19.23 13.93 -3.95
N ARG A 622 19.97 13.02 -4.63
CA ARG A 622 19.89 12.86 -6.09
C ARG A 622 18.60 12.19 -6.52
N ARG A 623 18.22 11.06 -5.92
CA ARG A 623 17.01 10.28 -6.29
C ARG A 623 15.71 11.03 -5.99
N ALA A 624 15.70 11.88 -4.96
CA ALA A 624 14.63 12.84 -4.70
C ALA A 624 14.44 13.92 -5.80
N GLY A 625 15.37 14.02 -6.77
CA GLY A 625 15.25 14.82 -7.98
C GLY A 625 14.74 14.07 -9.21
N THR A 626 14.66 12.74 -9.17
CA THR A 626 14.21 11.91 -10.30
C THR A 626 12.68 11.97 -10.43
N PRO A 627 12.12 12.20 -11.64
CA PRO A 627 10.68 12.12 -11.90
C PRO A 627 10.07 10.78 -11.46
N GLY A 628 8.79 10.79 -11.07
CA GLY A 628 8.03 9.59 -10.68
C GLY A 628 8.33 9.00 -9.30
N ILE A 629 9.53 9.19 -8.74
CA ILE A 629 9.91 8.71 -7.39
C ILE A 629 9.66 9.81 -6.35
N GLY A 630 10.39 10.92 -6.44
CA GLY A 630 10.26 12.07 -5.53
C GLY A 630 10.67 11.81 -4.07
N ILE A 631 10.86 12.89 -3.31
CA ILE A 631 11.41 12.84 -1.94
C ILE A 631 10.55 12.03 -0.94
N ARG A 632 9.22 11.97 -1.12
CA ARG A 632 8.34 11.23 -0.19
C ARG A 632 8.59 9.73 -0.25
N VAL A 633 8.75 9.14 -1.44
CA VAL A 633 8.91 7.68 -1.61
C VAL A 633 10.20 7.18 -0.95
N GLU A 634 11.33 7.84 -1.20
CA GLU A 634 12.62 7.48 -0.59
C GLU A 634 12.58 7.57 0.95
N ILE A 635 11.95 8.61 1.51
CA ILE A 635 11.80 8.77 2.96
C ILE A 635 10.93 7.66 3.55
N LEU A 636 9.77 7.37 2.97
CA LEU A 636 8.89 6.30 3.45
C LEU A 636 9.49 4.91 3.25
N ALA A 637 10.34 4.72 2.24
CA ALA A 637 11.11 3.49 2.01
C ALA A 637 12.20 3.30 3.08
N PHE A 638 13.04 4.31 3.34
CA PHE A 638 14.07 4.26 4.38
C PHE A 638 13.46 4.04 5.77
N LEU A 639 12.39 4.77 6.11
CA LEU A 639 11.75 4.67 7.43
C LEU A 639 11.00 3.34 7.60
N GLY A 640 10.40 2.81 6.52
CA GLY A 640 9.81 1.47 6.50
C GLY A 640 10.83 0.34 6.64
N ALA A 641 12.10 0.58 6.27
CA ALA A 641 13.21 -0.32 6.54
C ALA A 641 13.75 -0.15 7.97
N ALA A 642 13.86 1.07 8.47
CA ALA A 642 14.31 1.37 9.84
C ALA A 642 13.36 0.77 10.91
N GLU A 643 12.04 0.78 10.68
CA GLU A 643 11.05 0.10 11.53
C GLU A 643 11.33 -1.41 11.67
N ARG A 644 11.84 -2.04 10.61
CA ARG A 644 12.16 -3.48 10.56
C ARG A 644 13.54 -3.82 11.12
N LEU A 645 14.34 -2.84 11.56
CA LEU A 645 15.69 -3.06 12.08
C LEU A 645 15.77 -4.16 13.17
N PRO A 646 14.84 -4.28 14.14
CA PRO A 646 14.86 -5.39 15.11
C PRO A 646 14.64 -6.79 14.50
N ALA A 647 14.01 -6.90 13.33
CA ALA A 647 13.92 -8.15 12.58
C ALA A 647 15.21 -8.41 11.79
N VAL A 648 15.71 -7.38 11.08
CA VAL A 648 17.01 -7.40 10.36
C VAL A 648 18.15 -7.87 11.26
N LEU A 649 18.27 -7.31 12.47
CA LEU A 649 19.29 -7.69 13.46
C LEU A 649 19.17 -9.16 13.90
N ARG A 650 17.95 -9.64 14.17
CA ARG A 650 17.70 -11.05 14.54
C ARG A 650 18.05 -12.01 13.41
N GLN A 651 17.71 -11.68 12.16
CA GLN A 651 18.04 -12.51 10.99
C GLN A 651 19.55 -12.54 10.71
N LYS A 652 20.23 -11.38 10.79
CA LYS A 652 21.69 -11.27 10.65
C LYS A 652 22.43 -12.11 11.68
N LEU A 653 22.04 -12.04 12.94
CA LEU A 653 22.63 -12.83 14.04
C LEU A 653 22.29 -14.32 13.96
N ARG A 654 21.12 -14.70 13.40
CA ARG A 654 20.72 -16.11 13.16
C ARG A 654 21.66 -16.80 12.17
N LEU A 655 21.99 -16.14 11.06
CA LEU A 655 22.86 -16.72 10.02
C LEU A 655 24.35 -16.53 10.30
N ALA A 656 24.76 -15.50 11.06
CA ALA A 656 26.15 -15.15 11.34
C ALA A 656 27.08 -16.34 11.57
N ARG A 657 26.70 -17.27 12.46
CA ARG A 657 27.48 -18.47 12.86
C ARG A 657 27.79 -19.45 11.72
N SER A 658 27.15 -19.28 10.57
CA SER A 658 27.20 -20.21 9.42
C SER A 658 27.79 -19.57 8.17
N VAL A 659 28.20 -18.30 8.22
CA VAL A 659 28.75 -17.59 7.05
C VAL A 659 30.20 -18.01 6.80
N VAL A 660 30.46 -18.59 5.62
CA VAL A 660 31.78 -19.07 5.17
C VAL A 660 32.33 -18.29 3.97
N ARG A 661 31.49 -17.69 3.11
CA ARG A 661 31.92 -16.77 2.04
C ARG A 661 31.76 -15.32 2.44
N SER A 662 32.73 -14.47 2.09
CA SER A 662 32.65 -13.01 2.28
C SER A 662 31.77 -12.34 1.23
N ASP A 663 31.27 -11.13 1.52
CA ASP A 663 30.46 -10.36 0.57
C ASP A 663 31.21 -10.06 -0.74
N GLN A 664 32.55 -9.98 -0.68
CA GLN A 664 33.42 -9.77 -1.83
C GLN A 664 33.52 -11.04 -2.70
N GLU A 665 33.80 -12.19 -2.10
CA GLU A 665 33.93 -13.47 -2.83
C GLU A 665 32.61 -13.85 -3.52
N ILE A 666 31.45 -13.53 -2.93
CA ILE A 666 30.15 -13.77 -3.59
C ILE A 666 30.00 -12.84 -4.80
N LEU A 667 30.35 -11.56 -4.68
CA LEU A 667 30.31 -10.60 -5.80
C LEU A 667 31.33 -10.95 -6.90
N GLU A 668 32.44 -11.63 -6.59
CA GLU A 668 33.39 -12.10 -7.58
C GLU A 668 32.86 -13.35 -8.31
N VAL A 669 32.56 -14.42 -7.56
CA VAL A 669 32.11 -15.72 -8.11
C VAL A 669 30.80 -15.64 -8.90
N THR A 670 29.95 -14.65 -8.61
CA THR A 670 28.67 -14.48 -9.33
C THR A 670 28.72 -13.51 -10.51
N ASN A 671 29.81 -12.75 -10.71
CA ASN A 671 29.97 -11.84 -11.86
C ASN A 671 31.03 -12.32 -12.86
N THR A 672 32.03 -13.07 -12.42
CA THR A 672 33.05 -13.67 -13.30
C THR A 672 32.60 -15.07 -13.75
N PRO A 673 32.66 -15.43 -15.05
CA PRO A 673 32.48 -16.82 -15.47
C PRO A 673 33.62 -17.69 -14.92
N PRO A 674 33.38 -18.92 -14.48
CA PRO A 674 34.41 -19.76 -13.89
C PRO A 674 35.40 -20.27 -14.95
N ASP A 675 36.66 -19.83 -14.86
CA ASP A 675 37.79 -20.54 -15.47
C ASP A 675 38.09 -21.82 -14.67
N ALA A 676 38.27 -22.91 -15.41
CA ALA A 676 38.68 -24.25 -14.96
C ALA A 676 37.71 -25.08 -14.09
N THR A 677 37.90 -26.40 -14.17
CA THR A 677 37.07 -27.46 -13.58
C THR A 677 36.99 -27.43 -12.06
N ILE A 678 35.81 -27.77 -11.52
CA ILE A 678 35.55 -27.84 -10.07
C ILE A 678 36.39 -28.97 -9.44
N LYS A 679 37.43 -28.61 -8.67
CA LYS A 679 38.23 -29.56 -7.87
C LYS A 679 37.98 -29.38 -6.37
N SER A 680 37.77 -30.48 -5.66
CA SER A 680 37.42 -30.49 -4.23
C SER A 680 38.67 -30.48 -3.33
N ASN A 681 38.52 -30.08 -2.06
CA ASN A 681 39.54 -30.31 -1.02
C ASN A 681 39.37 -31.67 -0.30
N HIS A 682 38.32 -32.42 -0.62
CA HIS A 682 38.01 -33.73 -0.06
C HIS A 682 37.26 -34.59 -1.09
N ILE A 683 37.68 -35.84 -1.25
CA ILE A 683 37.02 -36.81 -2.11
C ILE A 683 36.46 -37.94 -1.24
N ASP A 684 35.19 -38.27 -1.48
CA ASP A 684 34.52 -39.46 -0.96
C ASP A 684 34.22 -40.35 -2.16
N PHE A 685 34.88 -41.51 -2.25
CA PHE A 685 34.80 -42.37 -3.42
C PHE A 685 33.43 -43.03 -3.59
N ALA A 686 32.56 -43.00 -2.56
CA ALA A 686 31.20 -43.51 -2.65
C ALA A 686 30.22 -42.59 -3.41
N LEU A 687 30.60 -41.33 -3.69
CA LEU A 687 29.72 -40.34 -4.36
C LEU A 687 29.76 -40.37 -5.90
N GLY A 688 30.52 -41.29 -6.50
CA GLY A 688 30.61 -41.46 -7.96
C GLY A 688 32.01 -41.17 -8.55
N PRO A 689 32.14 -41.09 -9.88
CA PRO A 689 33.44 -41.00 -10.55
C PRO A 689 34.07 -39.61 -10.44
N PHE A 690 35.02 -39.44 -9.52
CA PHE A 690 35.94 -38.30 -9.46
C PHE A 690 37.11 -38.46 -10.46
N SER A 691 36.85 -38.89 -11.70
CA SER A 691 37.86 -39.22 -12.72
C SER A 691 38.95 -38.16 -12.85
N ASP A 692 38.56 -36.89 -12.87
CA ASP A 692 39.42 -35.75 -13.17
C ASP A 692 40.25 -35.26 -11.95
N GLN A 693 40.09 -35.95 -10.82
CA GLN A 693 40.83 -35.76 -9.57
C GLN A 693 41.63 -37.01 -9.18
N LEU A 694 41.31 -38.18 -9.73
CA LEU A 694 42.14 -39.39 -9.66
C LEU A 694 43.36 -39.24 -10.59
N GLY A 695 44.54 -39.62 -10.10
CA GLY A 695 45.73 -39.86 -10.92
C GLY A 695 45.75 -41.28 -11.47
N SER A 696 46.94 -41.76 -11.83
CA SER A 696 47.15 -43.17 -12.22
C SER A 696 47.07 -44.11 -11.00
N GLY A 697 46.98 -45.43 -11.25
CA GLY A 697 47.15 -46.48 -10.23
C GLY A 697 45.89 -46.92 -9.48
N TRP A 698 44.72 -46.37 -9.81
CA TRP A 698 43.45 -46.76 -9.19
C TRP A 698 42.70 -47.83 -9.97
N HIS A 699 42.15 -48.80 -9.24
CA HIS A 699 41.22 -49.81 -9.74
C HIS A 699 39.87 -49.70 -9.02
N ASP A 700 38.80 -50.08 -9.71
CA ASP A 700 37.50 -50.32 -9.08
C ASP A 700 37.49 -51.70 -8.40
N LEU A 701 36.85 -51.81 -7.24
CA LEU A 701 36.74 -53.05 -6.47
C LEU A 701 35.29 -53.27 -6.03
N GLU A 702 34.63 -54.26 -6.63
CA GLU A 702 33.30 -54.69 -6.21
C GLU A 702 33.40 -55.49 -4.89
N VAL A 703 32.93 -54.89 -3.80
CA VAL A 703 32.74 -55.55 -2.50
C VAL A 703 31.25 -55.52 -2.16
N GLY A 704 30.69 -56.67 -1.77
CA GLY A 704 29.25 -56.97 -1.79
C GLY A 704 28.31 -56.20 -0.86
N GLU A 705 28.71 -55.05 -0.31
CA GLU A 705 27.90 -54.23 0.61
C GLU A 705 27.64 -52.80 0.11
N GLY A 706 27.63 -52.60 -1.22
CA GLY A 706 27.00 -51.42 -1.85
C GLY A 706 27.70 -50.07 -1.64
N ARG A 707 28.97 -50.06 -1.21
CA ARG A 707 29.82 -48.86 -1.18
C ARG A 707 30.92 -48.98 -2.24
N PRO A 708 31.04 -48.02 -3.17
CA PRO A 708 32.21 -47.95 -4.05
C PRO A 708 33.49 -47.68 -3.26
N TYR A 709 34.50 -48.53 -3.44
CA TYR A 709 35.85 -48.32 -2.92
C TYR A 709 36.83 -48.18 -4.09
N ARG A 710 37.85 -47.32 -3.93
CA ARG A 710 38.98 -47.25 -4.86
C ARG A 710 40.15 -48.06 -4.31
N TRP A 711 40.62 -49.01 -5.11
CA TRP A 711 41.64 -49.99 -4.73
C TRP A 711 42.97 -49.67 -5.39
N MET A 712 44.06 -49.85 -4.63
CA MET A 712 45.43 -49.71 -5.13
C MET A 712 46.32 -50.82 -4.60
N THR A 713 47.25 -51.31 -5.44
CA THR A 713 48.17 -52.41 -5.13
C THR A 713 49.62 -51.97 -5.00
N GLU A 714 50.02 -50.89 -5.66
CA GLU A 714 51.41 -50.42 -5.75
C GLU A 714 51.50 -48.91 -5.52
N GLN A 715 51.52 -48.08 -6.56
CA GLN A 715 51.43 -46.62 -6.47
C GLN A 715 50.09 -46.10 -7.00
N ALA A 716 49.56 -45.04 -6.40
CA ALA A 716 48.45 -44.24 -6.95
C ALA A 716 48.60 -42.76 -6.56
N SER A 717 47.95 -41.84 -7.26
CA SER A 717 47.93 -40.41 -6.88
C SER A 717 46.55 -39.76 -6.99
N VAL A 718 46.37 -38.61 -6.33
CA VAL A 718 45.08 -37.89 -6.28
C VAL A 718 45.30 -36.38 -6.11
N PHE A 719 44.48 -35.56 -6.78
CA PHE A 719 44.60 -34.10 -6.79
C PHE A 719 43.56 -33.44 -5.89
N LEU A 720 44.01 -32.84 -4.78
CA LEU A 720 43.16 -32.17 -3.79
C LEU A 720 43.43 -30.66 -3.75
N LEU A 721 42.38 -29.84 -3.62
CA LEU A 721 42.51 -28.39 -3.51
C LEU A 721 43.05 -28.00 -2.12
N ALA A 722 44.22 -27.35 -2.06
CA ALA A 722 44.87 -27.01 -0.81
C ALA A 722 44.18 -25.87 -0.04
N PRO A 723 43.74 -26.11 1.22
CA PRO A 723 43.25 -25.05 2.10
C PRO A 723 44.41 -24.13 2.53
N ARG A 724 44.11 -22.86 2.80
CA ARG A 724 45.12 -21.83 3.09
C ARG A 724 45.83 -22.06 4.43
N GLY A 725 47.14 -22.34 4.41
CA GLY A 725 47.98 -22.59 5.61
C GLY A 725 48.08 -24.08 5.97
N GLU A 726 48.36 -24.40 7.23
CA GLU A 726 48.37 -25.79 7.72
C GLU A 726 46.99 -26.46 7.61
N ALA A 727 46.98 -27.76 7.32
CA ALA A 727 45.81 -28.64 7.39
C ALA A 727 46.22 -30.09 7.70
N GLU A 728 45.29 -30.89 8.20
CA GLU A 728 45.47 -32.34 8.33
C GLU A 728 45.07 -33.03 7.03
N LEU A 729 45.98 -33.81 6.44
CA LEU A 729 45.63 -34.81 5.44
C LEU A 729 44.96 -35.99 6.15
N LEU A 730 43.66 -36.14 5.89
CA LEU A 730 42.84 -37.27 6.29
C LEU A 730 42.94 -38.33 5.20
N VAL A 731 43.34 -39.55 5.57
CA VAL A 731 43.33 -40.74 4.71
C VAL A 731 42.50 -41.82 5.40
N GLN A 732 41.48 -42.32 4.71
CA GLN A 732 40.41 -43.11 5.31
C GLN A 732 40.07 -44.32 4.42
N GLY A 733 40.12 -45.52 4.98
CA GLY A 733 40.09 -46.75 4.19
C GLY A 733 40.00 -48.04 5.00
N TYR A 734 40.31 -49.15 4.33
CA TYR A 734 40.22 -50.51 4.85
C TYR A 734 41.33 -51.38 4.26
N VAL A 735 41.93 -52.24 5.10
CA VAL A 735 42.85 -53.31 4.69
C VAL A 735 42.11 -54.65 4.83
N PRO A 736 41.89 -55.40 3.72
CA PRO A 736 41.21 -56.69 3.77
C PRO A 736 42.05 -57.77 4.43
N SER A 737 41.40 -58.92 4.69
CA SER A 737 41.94 -59.91 5.61
C SER A 737 43.28 -60.50 5.17
N LEU A 738 44.24 -60.45 6.09
CA LEU A 738 45.58 -61.00 5.94
C LEU A 738 45.67 -62.42 6.54
N SER A 739 44.58 -62.95 7.11
CA SER A 739 44.52 -64.26 7.78
C SER A 739 44.97 -65.45 6.92
N SER A 740 45.00 -65.29 5.60
CA SER A 740 45.45 -66.31 4.63
C SER A 740 46.96 -66.26 4.34
N TYR A 741 47.71 -65.33 4.95
CA TYR A 741 49.09 -65.01 4.58
C TYR A 741 49.98 -64.82 5.84
N GLU A 742 50.52 -65.92 6.38
CA GLU A 742 51.45 -65.84 7.53
C GLU A 742 52.68 -64.97 7.23
N GLY A 743 53.03 -64.10 8.19
CA GLY A 743 54.16 -63.18 8.07
C GLY A 743 53.97 -62.00 7.10
N ALA A 744 52.83 -61.88 6.42
CA ALA A 744 52.60 -60.79 5.48
C ALA A 744 52.36 -59.44 6.18
N GLY A 745 52.96 -58.37 5.65
CA GLY A 745 52.85 -57.01 6.18
C GLY A 745 52.51 -56.01 5.09
N VAL A 746 51.60 -55.08 5.39
CA VAL A 746 51.16 -53.99 4.51
C VAL A 746 51.48 -52.65 5.18
N SER A 747 52.04 -51.71 4.43
CA SER A 747 52.34 -50.37 4.92
C SER A 747 52.11 -49.32 3.83
N LEU A 748 51.55 -48.18 4.21
CA LEU A 748 51.21 -47.09 3.31
C LEU A 748 52.22 -45.94 3.49
N ASN A 749 52.88 -45.55 2.42
CA ASN A 749 53.59 -44.29 2.32
C ASN A 749 52.69 -43.25 1.67
N VAL A 750 52.69 -42.03 2.17
CA VAL A 750 51.93 -40.89 1.62
C VAL A 750 52.88 -39.71 1.45
N ARG A 751 52.89 -39.08 0.27
CA ARG A 751 53.63 -37.84 0.01
C ARG A 751 52.67 -36.74 -0.40
N CYS A 752 52.86 -35.53 0.13
CA CYS A 752 52.05 -34.36 -0.14
C CYS A 752 52.96 -33.13 -0.06
N CYS A 753 53.00 -32.28 -1.10
CA CYS A 753 53.90 -31.12 -1.17
C CYS A 753 55.36 -31.41 -0.75
N GLY A 754 55.95 -32.50 -1.26
CA GLY A 754 57.33 -32.92 -0.99
C GLY A 754 57.59 -33.49 0.42
N GLN A 755 56.70 -33.29 1.39
CA GLN A 755 56.73 -33.98 2.68
C GLN A 755 56.25 -35.43 2.48
N GLN A 756 56.81 -36.40 3.22
CA GLN A 756 56.42 -37.80 3.16
C GLN A 756 56.23 -38.41 4.55
N LYS A 757 55.22 -39.28 4.70
CA LYS A 757 54.87 -39.99 5.94
C LYS A 757 54.66 -41.48 5.67
N HIS A 758 55.08 -42.31 6.62
CA HIS A 758 54.91 -43.76 6.59
C HIS A 758 53.89 -44.19 7.65
N PHE A 759 53.01 -45.14 7.30
CA PHE A 759 51.98 -45.72 8.16
C PHE A 759 52.04 -47.25 8.07
N THR A 760 52.41 -47.90 9.18
CA THR A 760 52.34 -49.36 9.30
C THR A 760 50.88 -49.77 9.54
N MET A 761 50.34 -50.62 8.67
CA MET A 761 48.91 -50.93 8.67
C MET A 761 48.60 -52.21 9.46
N LYS A 762 47.33 -52.36 9.84
CA LYS A 762 46.75 -53.60 10.35
C LYS A 762 45.49 -53.92 9.56
N GLU A 763 45.09 -55.19 9.58
CA GLU A 763 43.80 -55.64 9.06
C GLU A 763 42.64 -54.87 9.71
N GLY A 764 41.65 -54.49 8.89
CA GLY A 764 40.48 -53.73 9.31
C GLY A 764 40.40 -52.30 8.77
N GLY A 765 39.43 -51.53 9.27
CA GLY A 765 39.20 -50.14 8.90
C GLY A 765 40.18 -49.18 9.57
N PHE A 766 40.61 -48.15 8.85
CA PHE A 766 41.58 -47.17 9.35
C PHE A 766 41.19 -45.72 9.03
N GLU A 767 41.55 -44.83 9.95
CA GLU A 767 41.58 -43.40 9.76
C GLU A 767 42.97 -42.89 10.19
N TYR A 768 43.68 -42.24 9.28
CA TYR A 768 44.91 -41.53 9.60
C TYR A 768 44.73 -40.04 9.35
N ARG A 769 45.28 -39.25 10.27
CA ARG A 769 45.41 -37.79 10.17
C ARG A 769 46.87 -37.44 10.25
N TRP A 770 47.33 -36.60 9.32
CA TRP A 770 48.71 -36.13 9.30
C TRP A 770 48.74 -34.63 8.99
N PRO A 771 49.19 -33.76 9.91
CA PRO A 771 49.37 -32.35 9.62
C PRO A 771 50.44 -32.14 8.54
N VAL A 772 50.04 -31.57 7.40
CA VAL A 772 50.92 -31.16 6.30
C VAL A 772 51.08 -29.64 6.35
N ARG A 773 52.33 -29.18 6.24
CA ARG A 773 52.70 -27.76 6.30
C ARG A 773 52.91 -27.17 4.91
N ASP A 774 52.99 -25.84 4.84
CA ASP A 774 53.44 -25.09 3.66
C ASP A 774 52.64 -25.36 2.37
N LEU A 775 51.36 -25.72 2.52
CA LEU A 775 50.43 -26.01 1.43
C LEU A 775 50.18 -24.76 0.55
N PRO A 776 50.32 -24.85 -0.79
CA PRO A 776 50.12 -23.74 -1.70
C PRO A 776 48.63 -23.37 -1.81
N ALA A 777 48.26 -22.27 -1.17
CA ALA A 777 46.86 -21.90 -0.96
C ALA A 777 46.03 -21.79 -2.26
N ARG A 778 44.91 -22.52 -2.34
CA ARG A 778 43.98 -22.57 -3.48
C ARG A 778 44.59 -23.12 -4.79
N LEU A 779 45.74 -23.79 -4.75
CA LEU A 779 46.21 -24.60 -5.89
C LEU A 779 45.84 -26.09 -5.67
N PRO A 780 45.64 -26.86 -6.76
CA PRO A 780 45.62 -28.32 -6.67
C PRO A 780 46.98 -28.84 -6.18
N VAL A 781 46.94 -29.75 -5.22
CA VAL A 781 48.10 -30.48 -4.69
C VAL A 781 47.92 -31.95 -5.00
N GLU A 782 48.95 -32.55 -5.58
CA GLU A 782 49.03 -33.99 -5.74
C GLU A 782 49.43 -34.64 -4.41
N VAL A 783 48.67 -35.66 -4.03
CA VAL A 783 48.99 -36.60 -2.96
C VAL A 783 49.32 -37.93 -3.61
N GLU A 784 50.57 -38.36 -3.48
CA GLU A 784 51.04 -39.66 -3.93
C GLU A 784 50.94 -40.69 -2.80
N LEU A 785 50.59 -41.93 -3.14
CA LEU A 785 50.37 -43.06 -2.25
C LEU A 785 51.19 -44.26 -2.74
N TRP A 786 51.88 -44.98 -1.85
CA TRP A 786 52.54 -46.26 -2.16
C TRP A 786 52.25 -47.32 -1.11
N VAL A 787 51.86 -48.51 -1.56
CA VAL A 787 51.71 -49.71 -0.71
C VAL A 787 53.00 -50.53 -0.75
N ASN A 788 53.76 -50.49 0.35
CA ASN A 788 54.91 -51.36 0.56
C ASN A 788 54.47 -52.66 1.24
N ARG A 789 54.95 -53.79 0.71
CA ARG A 789 54.61 -55.15 1.16
C ARG A 789 55.83 -55.89 1.66
N THR A 790 55.67 -56.70 2.72
CA THR A 790 56.61 -57.76 3.10
C THR A 790 55.91 -59.12 2.99
N LEU A 791 56.60 -60.09 2.39
CA LEU A 791 56.08 -61.44 2.10
C LEU A 791 57.21 -62.48 2.30
N SER A 792 56.85 -63.67 2.77
CA SER A 792 57.58 -64.91 2.43
C SER A 792 57.19 -65.37 1.01
N SER A 793 58.07 -66.12 0.35
CA SER A 793 57.99 -66.44 -1.09
C SER A 793 56.71 -67.17 -1.54
N ASP A 794 56.37 -67.02 -2.82
CA ASP A 794 55.32 -67.73 -3.57
C ASP A 794 53.87 -67.56 -3.09
N THR A 795 53.44 -66.30 -2.93
CA THR A 795 52.01 -65.93 -2.79
C THR A 795 51.56 -64.87 -3.80
N ASP A 796 50.28 -64.95 -4.23
CA ASP A 796 49.69 -64.10 -5.28
C ASP A 796 49.64 -62.62 -4.88
N GLN A 797 50.60 -61.84 -5.39
CA GLN A 797 50.79 -60.43 -5.09
C GLN A 797 49.62 -59.52 -5.53
N ARG A 798 48.68 -60.00 -6.36
CA ARG A 798 47.59 -59.18 -6.89
C ARG A 798 46.54 -58.82 -5.83
N LYS A 799 46.51 -59.53 -4.69
CA LYS A 799 45.45 -59.39 -3.67
C LYS A 799 45.80 -58.55 -2.44
N LEU A 800 47.08 -58.24 -2.19
CA LEU A 800 47.50 -57.43 -1.03
C LEU A 800 47.53 -55.92 -1.36
N GLY A 801 46.37 -55.31 -1.56
CA GLY A 801 46.20 -53.86 -1.73
C GLY A 801 45.55 -53.18 -0.52
N ILE A 802 45.22 -51.91 -0.68
CA ILE A 802 44.35 -51.17 0.26
C ILE A 802 43.14 -50.58 -0.49
N ALA A 803 42.00 -50.51 0.20
CA ALA A 803 40.79 -49.87 -0.30
C ALA A 803 40.63 -48.52 0.41
N LEU A 804 40.61 -47.40 -0.32
CA LEU A 804 40.24 -46.11 0.26
C LEU A 804 38.74 -45.85 0.06
N HIS A 805 38.13 -45.20 1.06
CA HIS A 805 36.79 -44.65 0.96
C HIS A 805 36.79 -43.11 0.90
N SER A 806 37.77 -42.45 1.53
CA SER A 806 37.93 -40.99 1.42
C SER A 806 39.36 -40.51 1.64
N ILE A 807 39.68 -39.36 1.03
CA ILE A 807 40.95 -38.65 1.22
C ILE A 807 40.75 -37.13 1.05
N GLY A 808 41.34 -36.31 1.93
CA GLY A 808 41.08 -34.87 1.93
C GLY A 808 41.91 -34.05 2.92
N LEU A 809 41.91 -32.72 2.76
CA LEU A 809 42.64 -31.78 3.61
C LEU A 809 41.68 -30.98 4.52
N VAL A 810 41.83 -31.13 5.84
CA VAL A 810 40.83 -30.79 6.88
C VAL A 810 41.40 -29.84 7.95
N LYS A 811 40.54 -29.13 8.70
CA LYS A 811 40.93 -28.22 9.81
C LYS A 811 40.23 -28.55 11.14
N HIS A 812 40.82 -28.08 12.24
CA HIS A 812 41.05 -28.88 13.45
C HIS A 812 40.00 -28.78 14.62
N SER A 813 38.78 -28.21 14.48
CA SER A 813 37.84 -28.03 15.65
C SER A 813 36.36 -27.61 15.42
N GLU A 814 35.34 -28.35 15.93
CA GLU A 814 33.89 -27.98 16.14
C GLU A 814 33.08 -28.95 17.09
N PHE A 815 31.94 -28.52 17.76
CA PHE A 815 30.60 -29.22 17.97
C PHE A 815 29.58 -28.68 19.10
N VAL A 816 28.23 -28.92 18.97
CA VAL A 816 27.05 -29.02 19.98
C VAL A 816 25.97 -27.86 20.28
N SER A 817 24.60 -28.13 20.30
CA SER A 817 23.41 -27.54 21.11
C SER A 817 21.98 -27.19 20.45
N LYS A 818 20.84 -26.93 21.20
CA LYS A 818 19.35 -26.68 20.77
C LYS A 818 18.26 -26.25 21.88
N LYS A 819 17.11 -25.51 21.60
CA LYS A 819 15.67 -25.54 22.24
C LYS A 819 14.55 -24.41 21.91
N ARG A 820 13.53 -24.02 22.77
CA ARG A 820 12.01 -23.81 22.47
C ARG A 820 11.12 -22.69 23.21
N GLY A 821 9.73 -22.61 23.09
CA GLY A 821 8.75 -21.52 23.56
C GLY A 821 7.19 -21.83 23.88
N ARG A 822 6.21 -20.85 24.06
CA ARG A 822 4.76 -20.96 24.63
C ARG A 822 3.53 -20.05 24.06
N ARG A 823 2.26 -19.98 24.66
CA ARG A 823 0.89 -19.48 24.13
C ARG A 823 -0.21 -18.84 25.14
N HIS A 824 -1.46 -18.42 24.73
CA HIS A 824 -2.58 -17.63 25.44
C HIS A 824 -4.13 -18.09 25.31
N SER A 825 -5.18 -17.40 25.90
CA SER A 825 -6.65 -17.80 26.08
C SER A 825 -7.79 -16.67 26.21
N SER A 826 -9.13 -16.98 26.37
CA SER A 826 -10.33 -16.05 26.44
C SER A 826 -11.62 -16.54 27.22
N ILE A 827 -12.72 -15.73 27.41
CA ILE A 827 -13.94 -15.99 28.28
C ILE A 827 -15.32 -15.51 27.68
N SER A 828 -16.48 -16.13 28.01
CA SER A 828 -17.87 -15.74 27.61
C SER A 828 -18.93 -15.96 28.72
N ILE A 829 -19.98 -15.13 28.84
CA ILE A 829 -21.09 -15.26 29.83
C ILE A 829 -22.48 -14.99 29.21
N ASN A 830 -23.46 -15.84 29.52
CA ASN A 830 -24.87 -15.68 29.13
C ASN A 830 -25.63 -14.74 30.09
N GLY A 831 -26.47 -13.86 29.55
CA GLY A 831 -27.25 -12.88 30.33
C GLY A 831 -28.55 -13.43 30.91
N ALA A 832 -29.08 -12.72 31.92
CA ALA A 832 -30.22 -13.20 32.72
C ALA A 832 -31.56 -13.27 31.94
N ARG A 833 -31.69 -12.56 30.81
CA ARG A 833 -32.96 -12.39 30.07
C ARG A 833 -33.32 -13.49 29.06
N LEU A 834 -32.54 -14.57 28.99
CA LEU A 834 -32.82 -15.70 28.07
C LEU A 834 -34.11 -16.48 28.38
N GLY A 835 -34.80 -16.21 29.49
CA GLY A 835 -35.92 -17.01 30.01
C GLY A 835 -37.33 -16.43 29.84
N GLU A 836 -37.51 -15.15 29.50
CA GLU A 836 -38.84 -14.56 29.31
C GLU A 836 -39.20 -14.44 27.82
N ALA A 837 -40.47 -14.66 27.49
CA ALA A 837 -41.02 -14.54 26.13
C ALA A 837 -41.21 -13.06 25.72
N GLY A 838 -40.12 -12.31 25.72
CA GLY A 838 -40.10 -10.87 25.43
C GLY A 838 -40.62 -10.53 24.03
N ASN A 839 -41.59 -9.60 24.00
CA ASN A 839 -42.31 -9.10 22.83
C ASN A 839 -41.44 -9.00 21.57
N SER A 840 -41.89 -9.60 20.46
CA SER A 840 -41.14 -9.75 19.19
C SER A 840 -40.93 -8.43 18.41
N GLN A 841 -41.21 -7.29 19.02
CA GLN A 841 -41.01 -5.94 18.48
C GLN A 841 -39.72 -5.26 18.99
N GLN A 842 -39.02 -5.83 19.99
CA GLN A 842 -37.80 -5.22 20.53
C GLN A 842 -36.59 -5.41 19.60
N ARG A 843 -35.96 -4.28 19.22
CA ARG A 843 -34.74 -4.23 18.40
C ARG A 843 -33.55 -4.89 19.08
N ARG A 844 -32.68 -5.51 18.27
CA ARG A 844 -31.42 -6.14 18.70
C ARG A 844 -30.23 -5.24 18.36
N VAL A 845 -29.46 -4.85 19.36
CA VAL A 845 -28.28 -4.00 19.20
C VAL A 845 -27.01 -4.75 19.61
N LEU A 846 -26.02 -4.76 18.72
CA LEU A 846 -24.67 -5.26 19.02
C LEU A 846 -23.79 -4.09 19.48
N MET A 847 -23.34 -4.10 20.73
CA MET A 847 -22.47 -3.07 21.28
C MET A 847 -21.03 -3.58 21.39
N ILE A 848 -20.08 -2.83 20.86
CA ILE A 848 -18.65 -3.15 20.88
C ILE A 848 -17.91 -2.10 21.71
N CYS A 849 -17.37 -2.50 22.86
CA CYS A 849 -16.85 -1.61 23.88
C CYS A 849 -15.33 -1.68 24.04
N ALA A 850 -14.64 -0.54 23.89
CA ALA A 850 -13.18 -0.44 24.05
C ALA A 850 -12.71 -0.85 25.47
N TYR A 851 -13.52 -0.54 26.49
CA TYR A 851 -13.28 -0.84 27.91
C TYR A 851 -14.53 -1.51 28.50
N LEU A 852 -14.40 -2.18 29.64
CA LEU A 852 -15.53 -2.88 30.27
C LEU A 852 -16.59 -1.89 30.78
N PRO A 853 -17.87 -1.97 30.36
CA PRO A 853 -18.94 -1.15 30.92
C PRO A 853 -19.21 -1.52 32.39
N CYS A 854 -18.71 -0.72 33.32
CA CYS A 854 -18.83 -0.95 34.77
C CYS A 854 -18.86 0.37 35.57
N ARG A 855 -19.46 0.33 36.76
CA ARG A 855 -19.50 1.47 37.69
C ARG A 855 -18.19 1.53 38.50
N GLY A 856 -17.68 2.74 38.74
CA GLY A 856 -16.58 3.00 39.69
C GLY A 856 -15.15 2.97 39.12
N THR A 857 -14.94 2.58 37.86
CA THR A 857 -13.59 2.51 37.24
C THR A 857 -13.19 3.82 36.54
N HIS A 858 -13.95 4.24 35.52
CA HIS A 858 -13.74 5.49 34.78
C HIS A 858 -15.05 6.04 34.20
N GLY A 859 -15.07 7.33 33.84
CA GLY A 859 -16.29 8.03 33.43
C GLY A 859 -17.04 7.38 32.25
N GLY A 860 -16.32 6.99 31.20
CA GLY A 860 -16.90 6.30 30.05
C GLY A 860 -17.42 4.89 30.36
N GLY A 861 -16.72 4.14 31.23
CA GLY A 861 -17.21 2.84 31.74
C GLY A 861 -18.55 2.98 32.45
N ASN A 862 -18.68 4.01 33.30
CA ASN A 862 -19.93 4.35 33.98
C ASN A 862 -21.02 4.84 33.00
N MET A 863 -20.67 5.62 31.97
CA MET A 863 -21.62 6.01 30.92
C MET A 863 -22.16 4.78 30.18
N MET A 864 -21.27 3.94 29.64
CA MET A 864 -21.67 2.73 28.89
C MET A 864 -22.55 1.82 29.76
N PHE A 865 -22.20 1.63 31.04
CA PHE A 865 -23.01 0.84 31.97
C PHE A 865 -24.43 1.40 32.17
N ASN A 866 -24.56 2.72 32.42
CA ASN A 866 -25.87 3.32 32.67
C ASN A 866 -26.72 3.48 31.39
N LEU A 867 -26.07 3.64 30.23
CA LEU A 867 -26.70 3.58 28.92
C LEU A 867 -27.25 2.18 28.64
N ILE A 868 -26.43 1.13 28.80
CA ILE A 868 -26.85 -0.28 28.65
C ILE A 868 -27.98 -0.62 29.62
N ARG A 869 -27.86 -0.24 30.90
CA ARG A 869 -28.90 -0.43 31.93
C ARG A 869 -30.25 0.13 31.50
N ASN A 870 -30.30 1.35 30.95
CA ASN A 870 -31.56 1.99 30.56
C ASN A 870 -32.05 1.57 29.17
N LEU A 871 -31.18 1.42 28.17
CA LEU A 871 -31.56 0.87 26.86
C LEU A 871 -32.14 -0.55 26.99
N SER A 872 -31.68 -1.36 27.96
CA SER A 872 -32.27 -2.68 28.23
C SER A 872 -33.76 -2.65 28.58
N LYS A 873 -34.34 -1.50 28.95
CA LYS A 873 -35.80 -1.36 29.15
C LYS A 873 -36.58 -1.62 27.85
N SER A 874 -36.02 -1.26 26.70
CA SER A 874 -36.68 -1.27 25.38
C SER A 874 -35.95 -2.09 24.30
N HIS A 875 -34.67 -2.38 24.47
CA HIS A 875 -33.79 -3.02 23.48
C HIS A 875 -33.17 -4.33 24.00
N ARG A 876 -32.89 -5.24 23.07
CA ARG A 876 -32.14 -6.48 23.32
C ARG A 876 -30.67 -6.23 23.01
N LEU A 877 -29.80 -6.33 24.02
CA LEU A 877 -28.39 -5.91 23.93
C LEU A 877 -27.43 -7.10 24.00
N THR A 878 -26.54 -7.22 23.02
CA THR A 878 -25.36 -8.10 23.10
C THR A 878 -24.12 -7.22 23.22
N VAL A 879 -23.26 -7.47 24.21
CA VAL A 879 -22.08 -6.65 24.49
C VAL A 879 -20.79 -7.46 24.28
N LEU A 880 -19.91 -6.96 23.43
CA LEU A 880 -18.56 -7.49 23.21
C LEU A 880 -17.55 -6.46 23.73
N SER A 881 -16.67 -6.84 24.65
CA SER A 881 -15.81 -5.88 25.35
C SER A 881 -14.41 -6.42 25.66
N PHE A 882 -13.45 -5.51 25.83
CA PHE A 882 -12.12 -5.84 26.37
C PHE A 882 -12.06 -5.70 27.88
N TYR A 883 -11.20 -6.49 28.52
CA TYR A 883 -10.73 -6.27 29.89
C TYR A 883 -9.20 -6.24 29.94
N GLU A 884 -8.66 -5.48 30.89
CA GLU A 884 -7.22 -5.19 31.05
C GLU A 884 -6.65 -5.85 32.32
N GLU A 885 -7.46 -6.02 33.37
CA GLU A 885 -7.09 -6.74 34.59
C GLU A 885 -8.11 -7.84 34.95
N GLU A 886 -7.65 -8.96 35.51
CA GLU A 886 -8.55 -10.04 35.99
C GLU A 886 -9.47 -9.60 37.14
N SER A 887 -9.14 -8.49 37.82
CA SER A 887 -9.99 -7.81 38.82
C SER A 887 -11.33 -7.34 38.22
N GLU A 888 -11.32 -6.83 36.99
CA GLU A 888 -12.49 -6.28 36.30
C GLU A 888 -13.56 -7.36 35.99
N LEU A 889 -13.14 -8.63 35.87
CA LEU A 889 -14.05 -9.75 35.62
C LEU A 889 -15.15 -9.88 36.69
N SER A 890 -14.90 -9.37 37.90
CA SER A 890 -15.89 -9.31 38.98
C SER A 890 -17.10 -8.40 38.69
N HIS A 891 -16.98 -7.46 37.75
CA HIS A 891 -18.09 -6.57 37.33
C HIS A 891 -18.95 -7.16 36.21
N VAL A 892 -18.45 -8.14 35.45
CA VAL A 892 -19.16 -8.72 34.29
C VAL A 892 -20.55 -9.30 34.65
N PRO A 893 -20.74 -9.98 35.79
CA PRO A 893 -22.08 -10.43 36.23
C PRO A 893 -23.07 -9.27 36.45
N GLN A 894 -22.61 -8.08 36.86
CA GLN A 894 -23.47 -6.92 37.05
C GLN A 894 -23.95 -6.33 35.71
N LEU A 895 -23.10 -6.39 34.68
CA LEU A 895 -23.44 -6.00 33.31
C LEU A 895 -24.40 -7.02 32.66
N ALA A 896 -24.15 -8.32 32.87
CA ALA A 896 -24.94 -9.42 32.31
C ALA A 896 -26.41 -9.50 32.81
N MET A 897 -26.78 -8.74 33.83
CA MET A 897 -28.19 -8.55 34.23
C MET A 897 -29.00 -7.72 33.21
N TYR A 898 -28.34 -6.89 32.39
CA TYR A 898 -28.98 -5.96 31.45
C TYR A 898 -28.84 -6.35 29.98
N CYS A 899 -28.14 -7.46 29.69
CA CYS A 899 -27.82 -7.91 28.35
C CYS A 899 -28.43 -9.30 28.07
N GLU A 900 -28.57 -9.66 26.79
CA GLU A 900 -28.82 -11.04 26.36
C GLU A 900 -27.54 -11.88 26.55
N ARG A 901 -26.39 -11.30 26.24
CA ARG A 901 -25.07 -11.95 26.35
C ARG A 901 -23.96 -10.93 26.50
N VAL A 902 -22.91 -11.29 27.23
CA VAL A 902 -21.71 -10.48 27.43
C VAL A 902 -20.47 -11.34 27.17
N GLU A 903 -19.63 -10.95 26.23
CA GLU A 903 -18.39 -11.65 25.91
C GLU A 903 -17.19 -10.73 26.15
N VAL A 904 -16.21 -11.21 26.91
CA VAL A 904 -15.09 -10.39 27.41
C VAL A 904 -13.76 -11.01 27.04
N LEU A 905 -12.90 -10.20 26.41
CA LEU A 905 -11.63 -10.66 25.88
C LEU A 905 -10.46 -9.91 26.52
N TYR A 906 -9.45 -10.65 26.97
CA TYR A 906 -8.27 -10.08 27.59
C TYR A 906 -7.42 -9.31 26.56
N ARG A 907 -7.25 -8.01 26.77
CA ARG A 907 -6.46 -7.14 25.88
C ARG A 907 -4.96 -7.41 25.99
N GLY A 908 -4.49 -7.67 27.22
CA GLY A 908 -3.08 -7.91 27.54
C GLY A 908 -2.20 -6.66 27.48
N GLN A 909 -1.00 -6.76 28.05
CA GLN A 909 -0.02 -5.66 28.03
C GLN A 909 0.45 -5.39 26.60
N SER A 910 0.15 -4.19 26.11
CA SER A 910 0.54 -3.75 24.77
C SER A 910 2.02 -3.40 24.68
N PHE A 911 2.75 -4.08 23.79
CA PHE A 911 4.13 -3.72 23.46
C PHE A 911 4.17 -2.42 22.66
N HIS A 912 4.67 -1.33 23.26
CA HIS A 912 4.91 -0.05 22.57
C HIS A 912 5.89 -0.22 21.39
N THR A 913 5.37 -0.37 20.17
CA THR A 913 6.17 -0.28 18.95
C THR A 913 6.30 1.19 18.55
N SER A 914 7.47 1.79 18.77
CA SER A 914 7.70 3.22 18.57
C SER A 914 7.40 3.70 17.12
N ASN A 915 6.30 4.41 16.95
CA ASN A 915 5.77 4.82 15.64
C ASN A 915 6.05 6.32 15.36
N LEU A 916 7.33 6.67 15.27
CA LEU A 916 7.78 8.07 15.10
C LEU A 916 7.35 8.71 13.77
N PHE A 917 7.04 7.90 12.74
CA PHE A 917 7.01 8.36 11.35
C PHE A 917 5.69 8.16 10.60
N GLY A 918 4.68 7.55 11.25
CA GLY A 918 3.29 7.72 10.84
C GLY A 918 2.74 6.87 9.70
N LEU A 919 3.48 5.86 9.22
CA LEU A 919 3.01 4.90 8.20
C LEU A 919 1.92 3.93 8.69
N LYS A 920 1.61 3.91 9.99
CA LYS A 920 0.59 3.07 10.61
C LYS A 920 -0.54 3.92 11.22
N PRO A 921 -1.74 3.34 11.44
CA PRO A 921 -2.82 4.01 12.19
C PRO A 921 -2.36 4.57 13.54
N PRO A 922 -3.12 5.49 14.17
CA PRO A 922 -2.84 5.99 15.50
C PRO A 922 -2.57 4.85 16.50
N GLU A 923 -1.69 5.08 17.48
CA GLU A 923 -1.24 4.02 18.40
C GLU A 923 -2.42 3.40 19.15
N ILE A 924 -3.33 4.25 19.65
CA ILE A 924 -4.59 3.88 20.33
C ILE A 924 -5.60 3.14 19.44
N VAL A 925 -5.46 3.14 18.10
CA VAL A 925 -6.30 2.31 17.22
C VAL A 925 -5.73 0.90 17.13
N ARG A 926 -4.40 0.81 16.99
CA ARG A 926 -3.69 -0.47 16.93
C ARG A 926 -3.67 -1.22 18.25
N GLU A 927 -3.81 -0.50 19.35
CA GLU A 927 -3.87 -1.06 20.71
C GLU A 927 -5.18 -1.83 20.99
N PHE A 928 -6.25 -1.52 20.24
CA PHE A 928 -7.57 -2.14 20.37
C PHE A 928 -7.96 -2.98 19.13
N TYR A 929 -7.10 -3.05 18.11
CA TYR A 929 -7.24 -4.04 17.04
C TYR A 929 -6.80 -5.41 17.55
N HIS A 930 -7.76 -6.33 17.69
CA HIS A 930 -7.50 -7.68 18.17
C HIS A 930 -8.27 -8.72 17.34
N GLU A 931 -7.56 -9.64 16.69
CA GLU A 931 -8.17 -10.70 15.85
C GLU A 931 -9.26 -11.50 16.57
N GLY A 932 -9.10 -11.72 17.88
CA GLY A 932 -10.09 -12.42 18.67
C GLY A 932 -11.40 -11.64 18.80
N MET A 933 -11.33 -10.30 18.89
CA MET A 933 -12.54 -9.46 18.90
C MET A 933 -13.17 -9.43 17.52
N GLU A 934 -12.37 -9.31 16.45
CA GLU A 934 -12.87 -9.39 15.07
C GLU A 934 -13.56 -10.73 14.78
N ARG A 935 -12.99 -11.84 15.26
CA ARG A 935 -13.59 -13.19 15.17
C ARG A 935 -14.88 -13.29 15.99
N LEU A 936 -14.94 -12.68 17.18
CA LEU A 936 -16.17 -12.63 17.97
C LEU A 936 -17.27 -11.87 17.22
N VAL A 937 -17.02 -10.62 16.80
CA VAL A 937 -17.99 -9.80 16.05
C VAL A 937 -18.48 -10.56 14.81
N LYS A 938 -17.58 -11.13 14.00
CA LYS A 938 -17.93 -11.99 12.85
C LYS A 938 -18.80 -13.18 13.24
N SER A 939 -18.49 -13.88 14.34
CA SER A 939 -19.27 -15.04 14.78
C SER A 939 -20.68 -14.69 15.26
N TYR A 940 -20.86 -13.55 15.93
CA TYR A 940 -22.18 -13.08 16.35
C TYR A 940 -23.03 -12.64 15.16
N LEU A 941 -22.47 -11.81 14.26
CA LEU A 941 -23.18 -11.36 13.05
C LEU A 941 -23.56 -12.53 12.12
N ALA A 942 -22.75 -13.59 12.06
CA ALA A 942 -23.03 -14.79 11.29
C ALA A 942 -24.01 -15.78 11.97
N THR A 943 -24.37 -15.59 13.25
CA THR A 943 -25.25 -16.52 14.00
C THR A 943 -26.50 -15.86 14.62
N GLN A 944 -26.57 -14.53 14.64
CA GLN A 944 -27.67 -13.76 15.21
C GLN A 944 -27.95 -12.51 14.36
N HIS A 945 -29.23 -12.24 14.11
CA HIS A 945 -29.66 -10.98 13.50
C HIS A 945 -29.52 -9.82 14.50
N PHE A 946 -29.02 -8.68 14.03
CA PHE A 946 -28.99 -7.40 14.74
C PHE A 946 -29.57 -6.31 13.84
N ASP A 947 -30.43 -5.46 14.40
CA ASP A 947 -30.98 -4.30 13.70
C ASP A 947 -29.92 -3.18 13.55
N LEU A 948 -29.03 -3.03 14.53
CA LEU A 948 -28.06 -1.94 14.61
C LEU A 948 -26.78 -2.37 15.36
N MET A 949 -25.63 -1.80 14.99
CA MET A 949 -24.35 -2.02 15.68
C MET A 949 -23.76 -0.71 16.20
N GLN A 950 -23.48 -0.63 17.50
CA GLN A 950 -22.88 0.53 18.16
C GLN A 950 -21.43 0.26 18.56
N CYS A 951 -20.53 1.11 18.06
CA CYS A 951 -19.13 1.17 18.46
C CYS A 951 -18.95 2.23 19.56
N GLU A 952 -18.42 1.84 20.72
CA GLU A 952 -18.05 2.77 21.80
C GLU A 952 -16.56 3.11 21.70
N TYR A 953 -16.24 4.41 21.70
CA TYR A 953 -14.95 5.02 21.40
C TYR A 953 -14.46 4.82 19.95
N LEU A 954 -13.77 5.83 19.41
CA LEU A 954 -13.10 5.77 18.09
C LEU A 954 -12.13 4.58 17.95
N GLN A 955 -11.62 4.04 19.06
CA GLN A 955 -10.84 2.79 19.12
C GLN A 955 -11.56 1.60 18.45
N THR A 956 -12.85 1.41 18.69
CA THR A 956 -13.64 0.27 18.16
C THR A 956 -14.18 0.50 16.77
N ALA A 957 -14.15 1.74 16.26
CA ALA A 957 -14.76 2.11 14.99
C ALA A 957 -14.33 1.27 13.77
N HIS A 958 -13.16 0.62 13.83
CA HIS A 958 -12.69 -0.27 12.77
C HIS A 958 -13.50 -1.57 12.62
N PHE A 959 -14.26 -1.99 13.64
CA PHE A 959 -15.15 -3.16 13.55
C PHE A 959 -16.43 -2.90 12.72
N ALA A 960 -16.77 -1.63 12.45
CA ALA A 960 -17.92 -1.25 11.63
C ALA A 960 -17.87 -1.78 10.18
N HIS A 961 -16.71 -2.26 9.73
CA HIS A 961 -16.51 -2.81 8.38
C HIS A 961 -16.86 -4.28 8.23
N ILE A 962 -17.24 -4.98 9.30
CA ILE A 962 -17.43 -6.42 9.27
C ILE A 962 -18.72 -6.81 8.54
N GLU A 963 -19.79 -6.04 8.70
CA GLU A 963 -21.05 -6.22 7.98
C GLU A 963 -21.61 -4.84 7.55
N PRO A 964 -21.28 -4.36 6.34
CA PRO A 964 -21.69 -3.03 5.86
C PRO A 964 -23.20 -2.83 5.65
N SER A 965 -24.01 -3.89 5.67
CA SER A 965 -25.47 -3.78 5.49
C SER A 965 -26.24 -3.39 6.77
N ILE A 966 -25.63 -3.55 7.95
CA ILE A 966 -26.25 -3.18 9.22
C ILE A 966 -25.95 -1.70 9.53
N PRO A 967 -26.95 -0.87 9.85
CA PRO A 967 -26.73 0.51 10.27
C PRO A 967 -25.83 0.61 11.50
N THR A 968 -24.92 1.58 11.51
CA THR A 968 -23.89 1.71 12.55
C THR A 968 -23.90 3.05 13.25
N VAL A 969 -23.64 3.02 14.57
CA VAL A 969 -23.48 4.21 15.42
C VAL A 969 -22.10 4.24 16.05
N LEU A 970 -21.47 5.41 16.13
CA LEU A 970 -20.23 5.62 16.89
C LEU A 970 -20.49 6.58 18.06
N THR A 971 -20.31 6.11 19.29
CA THR A 971 -20.23 6.98 20.47
C THR A 971 -18.79 7.42 20.67
N ASN A 972 -18.46 8.68 20.37
CA ASN A 972 -17.11 9.21 20.57
C ASN A 972 -17.03 10.00 21.90
N HIS A 973 -16.54 9.33 22.95
CA HIS A 973 -16.46 9.87 24.32
C HIS A 973 -15.47 11.04 24.48
N GLU A 974 -14.52 11.17 23.55
CA GLU A 974 -13.58 12.30 23.45
C GLU A 974 -13.14 12.39 21.98
N VAL A 975 -13.28 13.55 21.34
CA VAL A 975 -12.72 13.77 19.99
C VAL A 975 -11.19 13.83 20.06
N LEU A 976 -10.56 12.67 19.83
CA LEU A 976 -9.13 12.44 20.02
C LEU A 976 -8.24 13.32 19.12
N SER A 977 -8.76 13.79 17.98
CA SER A 977 -8.06 14.73 17.10
C SER A 977 -8.00 16.14 17.72
N LEU A 978 -9.15 16.67 18.20
CA LEU A 978 -9.27 17.95 18.90
C LEU A 978 -8.40 17.97 20.16
N SER A 979 -8.46 16.90 20.96
CA SER A 979 -7.61 16.70 22.15
C SER A 979 -6.12 16.82 21.82
N ARG A 980 -5.65 16.12 20.76
CA ARG A 980 -4.24 16.18 20.31
C ARG A 980 -3.86 17.52 19.68
N ILE A 981 -4.78 18.20 19.01
CA ILE A 981 -4.59 19.57 18.49
C ILE A 981 -4.42 20.55 19.65
N ASN A 982 -5.24 20.45 20.69
CA ASN A 982 -5.13 21.30 21.87
C ASN A 982 -3.82 21.04 22.62
N HIS A 983 -3.45 19.76 22.85
CA HIS A 983 -2.14 19.41 23.40
C HIS A 983 -0.98 20.01 22.57
N PHE A 984 -1.05 19.95 21.22
CA PHE A 984 -0.07 20.60 20.35
C PHE A 984 0.00 22.13 20.53
N LYS A 985 -1.14 22.83 20.67
CA LYS A 985 -1.17 24.29 20.88
C LYS A 985 -0.34 24.68 22.11
N HIS A 986 -0.57 24.04 23.25
CA HIS A 986 0.02 24.39 24.54
C HIS A 986 1.51 24.00 24.73
N LEU A 987 2.09 23.17 23.86
CA LEU A 987 3.52 22.83 23.94
C LEU A 987 4.42 24.01 23.53
N SER A 988 5.59 24.14 24.17
CA SER A 988 6.68 25.02 23.72
C SER A 988 7.38 24.46 22.47
N TRP A 989 8.05 25.32 21.68
CA TRP A 989 8.70 24.94 20.42
C TRP A 989 9.94 24.04 20.63
N THR A 990 9.67 22.75 20.78
CA THR A 990 10.66 21.67 21.00
C THR A 990 10.40 20.51 20.04
N ALA A 991 11.29 19.50 20.05
CA ALA A 991 11.05 18.24 19.34
C ALA A 991 9.76 17.51 19.79
N GLY A 992 9.25 17.79 21.00
CA GLY A 992 7.95 17.32 21.47
C GLY A 992 6.78 17.92 20.68
N LYS A 993 6.83 19.22 20.37
CA LYS A 993 5.77 19.91 19.62
C LYS A 993 5.62 19.37 18.19
N LEU A 994 6.72 19.01 17.53
CA LEU A 994 6.68 18.36 16.21
C LEU A 994 6.05 16.95 16.28
N LYS A 995 6.37 16.16 17.32
CA LYS A 995 5.72 14.85 17.55
C LYS A 995 4.22 15.01 17.81
N ALA A 996 3.82 16.00 18.61
CA ALA A 996 2.42 16.29 18.88
C ALA A 996 1.65 16.71 17.61
N LEU A 997 2.24 17.58 16.77
CA LEU A 997 1.66 17.97 15.48
C LEU A 997 1.44 16.76 14.56
N ILE A 998 2.45 15.89 14.44
CA ILE A 998 2.35 14.65 13.65
C ILE A 998 1.29 13.71 14.23
N SER A 999 1.16 13.62 15.55
CA SER A 999 0.12 12.81 16.22
C SER A 999 -1.29 13.37 15.97
N ALA A 1000 -1.45 14.69 16.04
CA ALA A 1000 -2.71 15.39 15.77
C ALA A 1000 -3.17 15.20 14.32
N MET A 1001 -2.32 15.53 13.34
CA MET A 1001 -2.64 15.37 11.91
C MET A 1001 -2.97 13.91 11.53
N ARG A 1002 -2.29 12.93 12.16
CA ARG A 1002 -2.57 11.51 11.93
C ARG A 1002 -3.89 11.05 12.55
N MET A 1003 -4.26 11.59 13.71
CA MET A 1003 -5.56 11.29 14.33
C MET A 1003 -6.69 11.88 13.48
N LEU A 1004 -6.55 13.15 13.06
CA LEU A 1004 -7.52 13.82 12.19
C LEU A 1004 -7.81 13.01 10.92
N ASN A 1005 -6.79 12.66 10.13
CA ASN A 1005 -6.96 11.86 8.90
C ASN A 1005 -7.39 10.40 9.15
N TYR A 1006 -7.30 9.88 10.38
CA TYR A 1006 -7.87 8.57 10.72
C TYR A 1006 -9.36 8.71 11.03
N GLU A 1007 -9.70 9.67 11.88
CA GLU A 1007 -11.05 9.96 12.34
C GLU A 1007 -11.94 10.40 11.17
N GLU A 1008 -11.52 11.37 10.35
CA GLU A 1008 -12.12 11.75 9.06
C GLU A 1008 -12.51 10.53 8.21
N LYS A 1009 -11.62 9.54 8.13
CA LYS A 1009 -11.81 8.31 7.33
C LYS A 1009 -12.64 7.23 8.00
N MET A 1010 -13.01 7.39 9.28
CA MET A 1010 -13.91 6.49 10.01
C MET A 1010 -15.30 7.09 10.17
N LEU A 1011 -15.41 8.39 10.47
CA LEU A 1011 -16.68 9.10 10.71
C LEU A 1011 -17.67 8.90 9.56
N GLY A 1012 -17.23 9.11 8.31
CA GLY A 1012 -18.05 8.96 7.09
C GLY A 1012 -18.46 7.53 6.73
N ARG A 1013 -18.44 6.59 7.69
CA ARG A 1013 -18.94 5.20 7.56
C ARG A 1013 -20.03 4.87 8.56
N PHE A 1014 -20.32 5.77 9.51
CA PHE A 1014 -21.38 5.60 10.50
C PHE A 1014 -22.67 6.26 10.03
N SER A 1015 -23.80 5.60 10.29
CA SER A 1015 -25.14 6.15 10.06
C SER A 1015 -25.39 7.36 10.96
N ALA A 1016 -24.86 7.36 12.18
CA ALA A 1016 -24.74 8.54 13.04
C ALA A 1016 -23.50 8.47 13.95
N VAL A 1017 -22.97 9.63 14.34
CA VAL A 1017 -21.89 9.75 15.33
C VAL A 1017 -22.35 10.63 16.49
N VAL A 1018 -22.31 10.09 17.71
CA VAL A 1018 -22.63 10.85 18.93
C VAL A 1018 -21.36 11.44 19.53
N VAL A 1019 -21.40 12.72 19.88
CA VAL A 1019 -20.39 13.44 20.67
C VAL A 1019 -21.02 14.12 21.89
N LEU A 1020 -20.22 14.43 22.90
CA LEU A 1020 -20.71 14.86 24.21
C LEU A 1020 -20.86 16.39 24.37
N THR A 1021 -20.23 17.17 23.48
CA THR A 1021 -20.23 18.64 23.55
C THR A 1021 -20.45 19.30 22.18
N GLN A 1022 -21.00 20.52 22.16
CA GLN A 1022 -21.17 21.26 20.91
C GLN A 1022 -19.82 21.61 20.28
N THR A 1023 -18.81 21.93 21.10
CA THR A 1023 -17.43 22.18 20.65
C THR A 1023 -16.85 21.01 19.85
N GLU A 1024 -17.18 19.77 20.23
CA GLU A 1024 -16.82 18.57 19.47
C GLU A 1024 -17.63 18.44 18.19
N ALA A 1025 -18.95 18.66 18.23
CA ALA A 1025 -19.82 18.59 17.05
C ALA A 1025 -19.42 19.62 15.97
N ASP A 1026 -19.27 20.88 16.38
CA ASP A 1026 -18.80 22.00 15.55
C ASP A 1026 -17.37 21.80 15.05
N PHE A 1027 -16.57 20.97 15.73
CA PHE A 1027 -15.23 20.62 15.27
C PHE A 1027 -15.29 19.52 14.19
N LEU A 1028 -16.03 18.42 14.43
CA LEU A 1028 -16.23 17.35 13.45
C LEU A 1028 -16.84 17.87 12.14
N ALA A 1029 -17.85 18.75 12.24
CA ALA A 1029 -18.56 19.32 11.09
C ALA A 1029 -17.65 20.05 10.08
N ARG A 1030 -16.46 20.51 10.49
CA ARG A 1030 -15.50 21.23 9.63
C ARG A 1030 -14.77 20.34 8.64
N TYR A 1031 -14.73 19.03 8.85
CA TYR A 1031 -14.01 18.07 7.98
C TYR A 1031 -14.76 16.76 7.72
N ALA A 1032 -15.85 16.47 8.44
CA ALA A 1032 -16.76 15.37 8.18
C ALA A 1032 -18.20 15.84 7.82
N PRO A 1033 -18.40 16.82 6.90
CA PRO A 1033 -19.70 17.46 6.66
C PRO A 1033 -20.78 16.55 6.04
N SER A 1034 -20.41 15.33 5.64
CA SER A 1034 -21.33 14.27 5.17
C SER A 1034 -21.77 13.31 6.28
N THR A 1035 -21.20 13.41 7.49
CA THR A 1035 -21.53 12.52 8.62
C THR A 1035 -22.67 13.13 9.44
N GLN A 1036 -23.67 12.33 9.80
CA GLN A 1036 -24.72 12.79 10.73
C GLN A 1036 -24.17 12.84 12.16
N VAL A 1037 -23.62 13.98 12.55
CA VAL A 1037 -23.14 14.22 13.91
C VAL A 1037 -24.32 14.63 14.80
N ARG A 1038 -24.46 13.93 15.93
CA ARG A 1038 -25.46 14.22 16.98
C ARG A 1038 -24.73 14.63 18.26
N CYS A 1039 -25.25 15.63 18.96
CA CYS A 1039 -24.69 16.08 20.24
C CYS A 1039 -25.64 15.71 21.38
N HIS A 1040 -25.14 15.05 22.43
CA HIS A 1040 -25.88 14.93 23.68
C HIS A 1040 -24.93 14.82 24.88
N ALA A 1041 -25.21 15.59 25.92
CA ALA A 1041 -24.51 15.55 27.20
C ALA A 1041 -24.54 14.15 27.84
N MET A 1042 -23.49 13.81 28.60
CA MET A 1042 -23.50 12.61 29.44
C MET A 1042 -24.51 12.77 30.58
N GLY A 1043 -25.24 11.70 30.90
CA GLY A 1043 -26.23 11.71 31.98
C GLY A 1043 -25.64 11.80 33.39
N VAL A 1044 -26.50 12.15 34.35
CA VAL A 1044 -26.28 12.11 35.80
C VAL A 1044 -27.35 11.21 36.47
N ASP A 1045 -27.00 10.65 37.63
CA ASP A 1045 -27.89 9.78 38.41
C ASP A 1045 -28.72 10.65 39.37
N CYS A 1046 -29.83 11.23 38.88
CA CYS A 1046 -30.69 12.17 39.64
C CYS A 1046 -31.41 11.54 40.86
N ASP A 1047 -31.46 10.21 40.92
CA ASP A 1047 -31.95 9.46 42.09
C ASP A 1047 -30.87 9.42 43.17
N PHE A 1048 -29.61 9.16 42.80
CA PHE A 1048 -28.49 9.17 43.73
C PHE A 1048 -28.10 10.59 44.16
N PHE A 1049 -28.04 11.53 43.23
CA PHE A 1049 -27.84 12.96 43.48
C PHE A 1049 -29.20 13.66 43.66
N SER A 1050 -29.92 13.29 44.72
CA SER A 1050 -31.16 13.94 45.14
C SER A 1050 -30.97 14.78 46.40
N PRO A 1051 -31.61 15.95 46.56
CA PRO A 1051 -31.55 16.75 47.78
C PRO A 1051 -32.01 15.94 49.00
N GLY A 1052 -31.20 15.97 50.06
CA GLY A 1052 -31.50 15.30 51.32
C GLY A 1052 -32.32 16.16 52.30
N PRO A 1053 -32.67 15.61 53.47
CA PRO A 1053 -33.35 16.34 54.55
C PRO A 1053 -32.39 17.13 55.45
N GLU A 1054 -31.06 17.09 55.24
CA GLU A 1054 -30.12 17.97 55.97
C GLU A 1054 -30.32 19.43 55.55
N GLU A 1055 -30.31 20.34 56.52
CA GLU A 1055 -30.38 21.77 56.27
C GLU A 1055 -29.14 22.27 55.50
N THR A 1056 -29.29 23.38 54.79
CA THR A 1056 -28.18 24.04 54.08
C THR A 1056 -27.45 24.94 55.08
N ASP A 1057 -26.12 24.81 55.19
CA ASP A 1057 -25.28 25.68 56.02
C ASP A 1057 -25.46 27.14 55.53
N PRO A 1058 -25.91 28.09 56.35
CA PRO A 1058 -26.15 29.46 55.91
C PRO A 1058 -24.88 30.14 55.38
N HIS A 1059 -25.02 30.83 54.24
CA HIS A 1059 -23.96 31.59 53.59
C HIS A 1059 -22.74 30.76 53.13
N SER A 1060 -22.93 29.48 52.82
CA SER A 1060 -21.86 28.55 52.46
C SER A 1060 -21.64 28.41 50.94
N VAL A 1061 -20.38 28.28 50.56
CA VAL A 1061 -19.91 28.13 49.17
C VAL A 1061 -19.10 26.84 49.07
N VAL A 1062 -19.37 26.01 48.06
CA VAL A 1062 -18.76 24.67 47.91
C VAL A 1062 -18.06 24.54 46.56
N PHE A 1063 -16.83 24.05 46.55
CA PHE A 1063 -16.14 23.61 45.34
C PHE A 1063 -15.74 22.14 45.44
N VAL A 1064 -16.30 21.30 44.57
CA VAL A 1064 -15.96 19.88 44.47
C VAL A 1064 -14.94 19.61 43.36
N GLY A 1065 -13.93 18.80 43.65
CA GLY A 1065 -13.05 18.24 42.62
C GLY A 1065 -11.81 17.51 43.14
N SER A 1066 -11.34 16.51 42.40
CA SER A 1066 -10.02 15.91 42.62
C SER A 1066 -8.93 16.95 42.30
N PHE A 1067 -8.22 17.43 43.31
CA PHE A 1067 -7.15 18.43 43.17
C PHE A 1067 -5.83 17.83 42.68
N ARG A 1068 -5.79 16.51 42.42
CA ARG A 1068 -4.73 15.88 41.60
C ARG A 1068 -4.74 16.38 40.15
N HIS A 1069 -5.89 16.79 39.62
CA HIS A 1069 -6.00 17.36 38.27
C HIS A 1069 -5.73 18.87 38.30
N SER A 1070 -4.79 19.36 37.48
CA SER A 1070 -4.40 20.77 37.47
C SER A 1070 -5.56 21.76 37.26
N PRO A 1071 -6.60 21.51 36.43
CA PRO A 1071 -7.68 22.48 36.26
C PRO A 1071 -8.46 22.74 37.56
N ASN A 1072 -8.69 21.69 38.37
CA ASN A 1072 -9.34 21.84 39.68
C ASN A 1072 -8.41 22.54 40.67
N ALA A 1073 -7.12 22.18 40.68
CA ALA A 1073 -6.13 22.79 41.57
C ALA A 1073 -5.94 24.29 41.29
N ASN A 1074 -5.79 24.65 40.01
CA ASN A 1074 -5.64 26.01 39.53
C ASN A 1074 -6.91 26.83 39.80
N GLY A 1075 -8.10 26.29 39.52
CA GLY A 1075 -9.38 26.93 39.82
C GLY A 1075 -9.59 27.21 41.31
N ALA A 1076 -9.25 26.26 42.19
CA ALA A 1076 -9.33 26.43 43.64
C ALA A 1076 -8.32 27.45 44.17
N MET A 1077 -7.07 27.44 43.68
CA MET A 1077 -6.08 28.46 44.06
C MET A 1077 -6.51 29.86 43.59
N TRP A 1078 -7.01 29.99 42.35
CA TRP A 1078 -7.54 31.26 41.84
C TRP A 1078 -8.70 31.79 42.70
N LEU A 1079 -9.63 30.92 43.07
CA LEU A 1079 -10.73 31.24 43.99
C LEU A 1079 -10.19 31.74 45.35
N LEU A 1080 -9.24 31.02 45.96
CA LEU A 1080 -8.64 31.34 47.28
C LEU A 1080 -7.75 32.59 47.32
N GLU A 1081 -7.20 33.00 46.19
CA GLU A 1081 -6.26 34.13 46.10
C GLU A 1081 -6.95 35.42 45.67
N TRP A 1082 -7.89 35.36 44.73
CA TRP A 1082 -8.38 36.56 44.03
C TRP A 1082 -9.85 36.86 44.28
N VAL A 1083 -10.71 35.84 44.27
CA VAL A 1083 -12.17 36.00 44.44
C VAL A 1083 -12.58 35.98 45.91
N TRP A 1084 -12.19 34.94 46.66
CA TRP A 1084 -12.65 34.71 48.03
C TRP A 1084 -12.36 35.87 49.00
N PRO A 1085 -11.22 36.58 48.93
CA PRO A 1085 -11.00 37.78 49.75
C PRO A 1085 -12.07 38.87 49.56
N ARG A 1086 -12.54 39.08 48.32
CA ARG A 1086 -13.60 40.07 48.00
C ARG A 1086 -14.98 39.64 48.50
N VAL A 1087 -15.22 38.32 48.57
CA VAL A 1087 -16.46 37.76 49.13
C VAL A 1087 -16.46 37.97 50.65
N VAL A 1088 -15.40 37.58 51.34
CA VAL A 1088 -15.30 37.71 52.81
C VAL A 1088 -15.23 39.19 53.25
N GLU A 1089 -14.60 40.07 52.48
CA GLU A 1089 -14.60 41.53 52.73
C GLU A 1089 -16.02 42.12 52.78
N ARG A 1090 -16.90 41.65 51.89
CA ARG A 1090 -18.29 42.16 51.77
C ARG A 1090 -19.31 41.32 52.55
N TYR A 1091 -18.96 40.09 52.90
CA TYR A 1091 -19.83 39.14 53.58
C TYR A 1091 -19.02 38.30 54.60
N PRO A 1092 -18.67 38.87 55.78
CA PRO A 1092 -17.70 38.26 56.71
C PRO A 1092 -18.10 36.92 57.34
N SER A 1093 -19.37 36.53 57.25
CA SER A 1093 -19.90 35.24 57.71
C SER A 1093 -19.80 34.11 56.68
N ALA A 1094 -19.52 34.42 55.40
CA ALA A 1094 -19.51 33.44 54.32
C ALA A 1094 -18.43 32.36 54.54
N GLN A 1095 -18.76 31.09 54.27
CA GLN A 1095 -17.85 29.94 54.41
C GLN A 1095 -17.50 29.32 53.05
N LEU A 1096 -16.27 28.86 52.86
CA LEU A 1096 -15.83 28.15 51.64
C LEU A 1096 -15.34 26.73 51.97
N TYR A 1097 -16.04 25.72 51.45
CA TYR A 1097 -15.66 24.32 51.50
C TYR A 1097 -14.97 23.88 50.21
N LEU A 1098 -13.68 23.53 50.29
CA LEU A 1098 -12.96 22.84 49.22
C LEU A 1098 -12.99 21.32 49.46
N VAL A 1099 -13.72 20.62 48.59
CA VAL A 1099 -14.10 19.21 48.79
C VAL A 1099 -13.43 18.33 47.75
N GLY A 1100 -12.49 17.48 48.17
CA GLY A 1100 -11.85 16.51 47.29
C GLY A 1100 -10.39 16.19 47.62
N ASN A 1101 -9.91 15.11 47.01
CA ASN A 1101 -8.63 14.51 47.33
C ASN A 1101 -7.42 15.30 46.80
N HIS A 1102 -6.24 15.02 47.39
CA HIS A 1102 -4.95 15.65 47.07
C HIS A 1102 -4.94 17.19 47.08
N PRO A 1103 -5.48 17.88 48.11
CA PRO A 1103 -5.40 19.34 48.21
C PRO A 1103 -3.94 19.81 48.19
N THR A 1104 -3.68 20.94 47.54
CA THR A 1104 -2.31 21.46 47.40
C THR A 1104 -1.81 22.07 48.72
N PRO A 1105 -0.48 22.20 48.91
CA PRO A 1105 0.07 22.90 50.08
C PRO A 1105 -0.47 24.33 50.25
N GLY A 1106 -0.79 25.03 49.15
CA GLY A 1106 -1.41 26.36 49.19
C GLY A 1106 -2.83 26.34 49.77
N MET A 1107 -3.66 25.35 49.40
CA MET A 1107 -4.99 25.16 49.98
C MET A 1107 -4.90 24.85 51.48
N LEU A 1108 -4.00 23.93 51.86
CA LEU A 1108 -3.77 23.56 53.26
C LEU A 1108 -3.24 24.74 54.08
N GLN A 1109 -2.45 25.64 53.50
CA GLN A 1109 -2.00 26.88 54.15
C GLN A 1109 -3.15 27.90 54.36
N LYS A 1110 -4.21 27.84 53.56
CA LYS A 1110 -5.41 28.68 53.65
C LYS A 1110 -6.49 28.09 54.56
N HIS A 1111 -6.46 26.79 54.83
CA HIS A 1111 -7.39 26.14 55.75
C HIS A 1111 -7.39 26.80 57.14
N GLY A 1112 -8.59 27.01 57.71
CA GLY A 1112 -8.78 27.67 59.01
C GLY A 1112 -8.58 29.20 58.97
N LYS A 1113 -8.41 29.80 57.79
CA LYS A 1113 -8.25 31.26 57.60
C LYS A 1113 -9.33 31.77 56.66
N ASN A 1114 -9.81 32.99 56.90
CA ASN A 1114 -10.86 33.64 56.10
C ASN A 1114 -12.03 32.68 55.79
N ASN A 1115 -12.49 31.92 56.78
CA ASN A 1115 -13.61 30.98 56.65
C ASN A 1115 -13.42 29.87 55.58
N VAL A 1116 -12.18 29.38 55.38
CA VAL A 1116 -11.87 28.30 54.42
C VAL A 1116 -11.71 26.93 55.11
N ALA A 1117 -12.57 25.98 54.74
CA ALA A 1117 -12.47 24.57 55.06
C ALA A 1117 -11.91 23.77 53.87
N VAL A 1118 -11.03 22.80 54.13
CA VAL A 1118 -10.45 21.92 53.10
C VAL A 1118 -10.55 20.48 53.60
N THR A 1119 -11.32 19.62 52.93
CA THR A 1119 -11.68 18.30 53.48
C THR A 1119 -10.62 17.23 53.24
N GLY A 1120 -9.94 17.27 52.09
CA GLY A 1120 -9.21 16.11 51.57
C GLY A 1120 -10.17 15.06 50.97
N TRP A 1121 -9.75 13.78 50.97
CA TRP A 1121 -10.59 12.67 50.51
C TRP A 1121 -11.87 12.57 51.36
N VAL A 1122 -13.00 12.35 50.70
CA VAL A 1122 -14.30 12.06 51.31
C VAL A 1122 -14.95 10.92 50.53
N ASP A 1123 -15.64 10.01 51.23
CA ASP A 1123 -16.25 8.82 50.59
C ASP A 1123 -17.57 9.15 49.87
N ASP A 1124 -18.21 10.27 50.22
CA ASP A 1124 -19.37 10.83 49.53
C ASP A 1124 -19.28 12.37 49.51
N VAL A 1125 -19.61 12.97 48.37
CA VAL A 1125 -19.64 14.44 48.18
C VAL A 1125 -21.02 15.04 48.42
N ARG A 1126 -22.08 14.23 48.41
CA ARG A 1126 -23.47 14.69 48.53
C ARG A 1126 -23.77 15.44 49.84
N PRO A 1127 -23.27 15.05 51.03
CA PRO A 1127 -23.48 15.84 52.25
C PRO A 1127 -22.89 17.26 52.16
N TYR A 1128 -21.75 17.42 51.48
CA TYR A 1128 -21.14 18.73 51.28
C TYR A 1128 -21.88 19.55 50.23
N LEU A 1129 -22.31 18.94 49.12
CA LEU A 1129 -23.19 19.59 48.14
C LEU A 1129 -24.51 20.04 48.78
N GLN A 1130 -25.13 19.19 49.61
CA GLN A 1130 -26.36 19.48 50.34
C GLN A 1130 -26.20 20.68 51.29
N ARG A 1131 -25.07 20.80 51.98
CA ARG A 1131 -24.80 21.93 52.88
C ARG A 1131 -24.54 23.24 52.15
N GLY A 1132 -23.95 23.23 50.96
CA GLY A 1132 -23.66 24.44 50.19
C GLY A 1132 -24.89 25.27 49.84
N SER A 1133 -24.91 26.56 50.19
CA SER A 1133 -25.88 27.53 49.64
C SER A 1133 -25.63 27.77 48.15
N VAL A 1134 -24.34 27.85 47.78
CA VAL A 1134 -23.86 28.07 46.41
C VAL A 1134 -22.77 27.06 46.06
N VAL A 1135 -22.83 26.47 44.86
CA VAL A 1135 -21.72 25.68 44.31
C VAL A 1135 -20.93 26.54 43.31
N VAL A 1136 -19.60 26.42 43.30
CA VAL A 1136 -18.75 27.17 42.36
C VAL A 1136 -17.98 26.25 41.42
N ALA A 1137 -17.76 26.71 40.19
CA ALA A 1137 -17.00 26.00 39.16
C ALA A 1137 -16.01 26.92 38.42
N PRO A 1138 -14.94 27.40 39.07
CA PRO A 1138 -13.87 28.16 38.42
C PRO A 1138 -13.02 27.21 37.54
N VAL A 1139 -13.30 27.16 36.23
CA VAL A 1139 -12.63 26.26 35.28
C VAL A 1139 -12.06 27.05 34.10
N PHE A 1140 -10.73 27.11 33.98
CA PHE A 1140 -10.04 27.90 32.95
C PHE A 1140 -9.30 27.05 31.89
N GLU A 1141 -9.20 25.74 32.11
CA GLU A 1141 -8.47 24.81 31.24
C GLU A 1141 -9.07 23.39 31.26
N GLY A 1142 -8.66 22.56 30.30
CA GLY A 1142 -9.18 21.21 30.07
C GLY A 1142 -10.36 21.15 29.10
N ALA A 1143 -10.57 20.00 28.47
CA ALA A 1143 -11.65 19.76 27.49
C ALA A 1143 -12.75 18.83 28.07
N GLY A 1144 -13.89 18.72 27.37
CA GLY A 1144 -14.97 17.78 27.68
C GLY A 1144 -15.87 18.19 28.85
N MET A 1145 -16.93 17.42 29.07
CA MET A 1145 -18.01 17.74 30.01
C MET A 1145 -17.55 17.85 31.50
N ARG A 1146 -18.34 18.57 32.32
CA ARG A 1146 -18.11 18.77 33.75
C ARG A 1146 -19.25 18.20 34.59
N THR A 1147 -19.16 16.91 34.94
CA THR A 1147 -20.20 16.20 35.70
C THR A 1147 -20.59 16.90 37.00
N LYS A 1148 -19.63 17.49 37.72
CA LYS A 1148 -19.86 18.23 38.96
C LYS A 1148 -20.88 19.38 38.88
N VAL A 1149 -21.14 19.93 37.70
CA VAL A 1149 -22.23 20.91 37.49
C VAL A 1149 -23.59 20.20 37.43
N LEU A 1150 -23.69 19.09 36.70
CA LEU A 1150 -24.88 18.23 36.69
C LEU A 1150 -25.17 17.61 38.06
N GLU A 1151 -24.14 17.21 38.80
CA GLU A 1151 -24.25 16.70 40.18
C GLU A 1151 -24.81 17.79 41.12
N ALA A 1152 -24.34 19.03 41.01
CA ALA A 1152 -24.85 20.17 41.78
C ALA A 1152 -26.28 20.55 41.40
N TRP A 1153 -26.60 20.56 40.10
CA TRP A 1153 -27.96 20.80 39.59
C TRP A 1153 -28.92 19.70 40.04
N ALA A 1154 -28.54 18.42 39.97
CA ALA A 1154 -29.35 17.30 40.48
C ALA A 1154 -29.61 17.43 42.00
N MET A 1155 -28.63 17.92 42.77
CA MET A 1155 -28.77 18.30 44.19
C MET A 1155 -29.53 19.64 44.42
N ALA A 1156 -30.19 20.20 43.40
CA ALA A 1156 -30.93 21.47 43.43
C ALA A 1156 -30.12 22.70 43.91
N LYS A 1157 -28.83 22.78 43.57
CA LYS A 1157 -27.96 23.90 43.97
C LYS A 1157 -27.69 24.88 42.83
N ALA A 1158 -27.74 26.16 43.14
CA ALA A 1158 -27.32 27.23 42.24
C ALA A 1158 -25.81 27.18 42.02
N VAL A 1159 -25.37 27.39 40.78
CA VAL A 1159 -23.95 27.29 40.38
C VAL A 1159 -23.44 28.63 39.87
N VAL A 1160 -22.27 29.06 40.33
CA VAL A 1160 -21.49 30.14 39.69
C VAL A 1160 -20.27 29.53 39.01
N GLY A 1161 -20.12 29.69 37.70
CA GLY A 1161 -19.02 29.07 36.95
C GLY A 1161 -18.46 29.97 35.86
N THR A 1162 -17.29 29.60 35.36
CA THR A 1162 -16.76 30.16 34.10
C THR A 1162 -17.55 29.60 32.91
N PRO A 1163 -17.51 30.22 31.71
CA PRO A 1163 -18.17 29.67 30.52
C PRO A 1163 -17.76 28.22 30.22
N LEU A 1164 -16.48 27.89 30.40
CA LEU A 1164 -15.92 26.54 30.22
C LEU A 1164 -16.40 25.52 31.28
N ALA A 1165 -17.03 25.96 32.38
CA ALA A 1165 -17.69 25.06 33.31
C ALA A 1165 -19.02 24.49 32.75
N PHE A 1166 -19.65 25.22 31.83
CA PHE A 1166 -20.95 24.88 31.24
C PHE A 1166 -20.83 24.36 29.79
N GLU A 1167 -19.61 24.00 29.35
CA GLU A 1167 -19.37 23.40 28.03
C GLU A 1167 -20.19 22.11 27.86
N GLY A 1168 -21.10 22.11 26.88
CA GLY A 1168 -22.04 21.03 26.62
C GLY A 1168 -23.27 20.97 27.52
N LEU A 1169 -23.57 22.00 28.31
CA LEU A 1169 -24.75 22.04 29.21
C LEU A 1169 -25.80 23.12 28.85
N THR A 1170 -25.52 24.00 27.87
CA THR A 1170 -26.44 25.00 27.31
C THR A 1170 -27.28 25.79 28.33
N SER A 1171 -26.62 26.42 29.32
CA SER A 1171 -27.25 27.44 30.18
C SER A 1171 -27.08 28.84 29.58
N LYS A 1172 -28.12 29.67 29.67
CA LYS A 1172 -27.96 31.14 29.63
C LYS A 1172 -27.55 31.64 31.03
N ASP A 1173 -26.94 32.81 31.11
CA ASP A 1173 -26.60 33.45 32.38
C ASP A 1173 -27.88 33.85 33.14
N GLY A 1174 -27.97 33.47 34.42
CA GLY A 1174 -29.11 33.73 35.31
C GLY A 1174 -30.28 32.74 35.20
N GLU A 1175 -30.30 31.86 34.19
CA GLU A 1175 -31.40 30.91 33.96
C GLU A 1175 -31.31 29.70 34.91
N TYR A 1176 -30.26 28.88 34.77
CA TYR A 1176 -29.96 27.70 35.61
C TYR A 1176 -28.68 27.85 36.43
N ALA A 1177 -27.83 28.82 36.06
CA ALA A 1177 -26.55 29.13 36.69
C ALA A 1177 -26.13 30.57 36.37
N PHE A 1178 -25.18 31.09 37.13
CA PHE A 1178 -24.48 32.33 36.77
C PHE A 1178 -23.13 32.04 36.09
N ILE A 1179 -22.86 32.78 35.01
CA ILE A 1179 -21.65 32.67 34.19
C ILE A 1179 -20.79 33.92 34.44
N ALA A 1180 -19.54 33.72 34.84
CA ALA A 1180 -18.60 34.79 35.18
C ALA A 1180 -17.16 34.45 34.75
N GLU A 1181 -16.52 35.36 34.01
CA GLU A 1181 -15.16 35.18 33.49
C GLU A 1181 -14.08 35.84 34.36
N ASP A 1182 -14.39 36.97 34.98
CA ASP A 1182 -13.43 37.79 35.73
C ASP A 1182 -13.63 37.72 37.24
N ILE A 1183 -12.60 38.16 37.98
CA ILE A 1183 -12.54 38.08 39.45
C ILE A 1183 -13.69 38.84 40.13
N ASP A 1184 -14.06 40.01 39.59
CA ASP A 1184 -15.04 40.91 40.20
C ASP A 1184 -16.48 40.56 39.78
N SER A 1185 -16.71 39.97 38.60
CA SER A 1185 -18.01 39.34 38.28
C SER A 1185 -18.23 38.04 39.04
N PHE A 1186 -17.22 37.18 39.18
CA PHE A 1186 -17.36 35.92 39.91
C PHE A 1186 -17.64 36.18 41.40
N ALA A 1187 -16.93 37.14 42.02
CA ALA A 1187 -17.22 37.57 43.39
C ALA A 1187 -18.64 38.15 43.53
N ARG A 1188 -19.09 38.98 42.57
CA ARG A 1188 -20.43 39.58 42.57
C ARG A 1188 -21.54 38.52 42.47
N ARG A 1189 -21.43 37.56 41.56
CA ARG A 1189 -22.42 36.48 41.37
C ARG A 1189 -22.50 35.53 42.57
N ILE A 1190 -21.39 35.29 43.28
CA ILE A 1190 -21.42 34.60 44.59
C ILE A 1190 -22.21 35.44 45.60
N LEU A 1191 -21.86 36.72 45.77
CA LEU A 1191 -22.50 37.61 46.76
C LEU A 1191 -24.00 37.81 46.51
N GLU A 1192 -24.42 37.84 45.24
CA GLU A 1192 -25.82 37.91 44.81
C GLU A 1192 -26.63 36.70 45.31
N LEU A 1193 -26.11 35.48 45.15
CA LEU A 1193 -26.74 34.24 45.64
C LEU A 1193 -26.61 34.04 47.17
N LEU A 1194 -25.58 34.62 47.81
CA LEU A 1194 -25.44 34.60 49.28
C LEU A 1194 -26.32 35.66 49.98
N HIS A 1195 -26.85 36.63 49.24
CA HIS A 1195 -27.74 37.66 49.78
C HIS A 1195 -29.22 37.34 49.53
N ASP A 1196 -29.56 36.70 48.40
CA ASP A 1196 -30.91 36.25 48.09
C ASP A 1196 -31.00 34.71 48.03
N GLU A 1197 -31.31 34.12 49.18
CA GLU A 1197 -31.54 32.67 49.32
C GLU A 1197 -32.76 32.19 48.51
N ASN A 1198 -33.73 33.07 48.20
CA ASN A 1198 -34.88 32.72 47.36
C ASN A 1198 -34.46 32.60 45.90
N LEU A 1199 -33.63 33.53 45.41
CA LEU A 1199 -33.01 33.45 44.07
C LEU A 1199 -32.14 32.20 43.95
N ALA A 1200 -31.27 31.92 44.92
CA ALA A 1200 -30.44 30.72 44.94
C ALA A 1200 -31.30 29.44 44.94
N SER A 1201 -32.31 29.36 45.80
CA SER A 1201 -33.23 28.22 45.86
C SER A 1201 -34.09 28.05 44.60
N ALA A 1202 -34.51 29.16 43.97
CA ALA A 1202 -35.31 29.12 42.75
C ALA A 1202 -34.46 28.73 41.52
N MET A 1203 -33.24 29.26 41.41
CA MET A 1203 -32.27 28.85 40.39
C MET A 1203 -31.89 27.38 40.54
N GLY A 1204 -31.59 26.94 41.75
CA GLY A 1204 -31.28 25.54 42.06
C GLY A 1204 -32.41 24.57 41.72
N ARG A 1205 -33.68 24.92 42.01
CA ARG A 1205 -34.85 24.14 41.58
C ARG A 1205 -34.96 24.04 40.05
N ARG A 1206 -34.98 25.17 39.33
CA ARG A 1206 -35.02 25.18 37.85
C ARG A 1206 -33.90 24.33 37.25
N ALA A 1207 -32.70 24.41 37.82
CA ALA A 1207 -31.55 23.64 37.37
C ALA A 1207 -31.70 22.13 37.62
N ARG A 1208 -32.33 21.72 38.74
CA ARG A 1208 -32.70 20.31 38.97
C ARG A 1208 -33.75 19.82 38.00
N ASP A 1209 -34.78 20.61 37.75
CA ASP A 1209 -35.88 20.24 36.85
C ASP A 1209 -35.33 20.03 35.43
N PHE A 1210 -34.48 20.96 34.95
CA PHE A 1210 -33.75 20.85 33.69
C PHE A 1210 -32.79 19.66 33.66
N ALA A 1211 -31.98 19.44 34.71
CA ALA A 1211 -31.07 18.30 34.78
C ALA A 1211 -31.80 16.95 34.81
N THR A 1212 -32.99 16.87 35.41
CA THR A 1212 -33.80 15.65 35.45
C THR A 1212 -34.46 15.38 34.09
N ALA A 1213 -34.98 16.42 33.44
CA ALA A 1213 -35.64 16.31 32.13
C ALA A 1213 -34.65 16.06 30.97
N SER A 1214 -33.50 16.73 30.96
CA SER A 1214 -32.56 16.72 29.83
C SER A 1214 -31.29 15.90 30.06
N PHE A 1215 -30.86 15.70 31.31
CA PHE A 1215 -29.57 15.11 31.64
C PHE A 1215 -29.64 13.90 32.59
N SER A 1216 -30.82 13.31 32.82
CA SER A 1216 -30.92 12.02 33.50
C SER A 1216 -30.40 10.87 32.62
N TRP A 1217 -29.99 9.75 33.22
CA TRP A 1217 -29.64 8.53 32.46
C TRP A 1217 -30.81 7.97 31.63
N GLU A 1218 -32.05 8.29 32.00
CA GLU A 1218 -33.25 7.94 31.23
C GLU A 1218 -33.39 8.84 29.99
N ALA A 1219 -33.24 10.17 30.14
CA ALA A 1219 -33.18 11.09 29.00
C ALA A 1219 -32.07 10.72 28.01
N PHE A 1220 -30.86 10.41 28.52
CA PHE A 1220 -29.72 9.97 27.70
C PHE A 1220 -30.05 8.69 26.91
N ALA A 1221 -30.65 7.67 27.53
CA ALA A 1221 -31.04 6.45 26.82
C ALA A 1221 -32.21 6.65 25.85
N THR A 1222 -33.16 7.53 26.16
CA THR A 1222 -34.26 7.90 25.26
C THR A 1222 -33.75 8.61 24.01
N PHE A 1223 -32.72 9.46 24.13
CA PHE A 1223 -32.03 10.05 22.97
C PHE A 1223 -31.44 8.97 22.04
N TYR A 1224 -30.74 7.96 22.57
CA TYR A 1224 -30.23 6.84 21.76
C TYR A 1224 -31.37 6.02 21.12
N ALA A 1225 -32.42 5.69 21.88
CA ALA A 1225 -33.56 4.93 21.36
C ALA A 1225 -34.27 5.66 20.20
N ASN A 1226 -34.49 6.97 20.33
CA ASN A 1226 -35.08 7.80 19.28
C ASN A 1226 -34.16 7.91 18.05
N MET A 1227 -32.85 8.04 18.27
CA MET A 1227 -31.86 8.03 17.18
C MET A 1227 -31.84 6.68 16.44
N TYR A 1228 -31.93 5.55 17.14
CA TYR A 1228 -31.97 4.22 16.53
C TYR A 1228 -33.19 4.05 15.62
N GLU A 1229 -34.42 4.38 16.06
CA GLU A 1229 -35.59 4.26 15.18
C GLU A 1229 -35.55 5.25 14.00
N GLN A 1230 -34.96 6.44 14.15
CA GLN A 1230 -34.71 7.36 13.02
C GLN A 1230 -33.75 6.76 11.98
N ILE A 1231 -32.70 6.06 12.42
CA ILE A 1231 -31.75 5.36 11.54
C ILE A 1231 -32.42 4.15 10.85
N LEU A 1232 -33.36 3.48 11.54
CA LEU A 1232 -34.05 2.28 11.06
C LEU A 1232 -35.32 2.56 10.21
N ARG A 1233 -35.76 3.82 10.09
CA ARG A 1233 -36.96 4.22 9.32
C ARG A 1233 -36.77 5.55 8.56
N PRO A 1234 -36.13 5.56 7.38
CA PRO A 1234 -35.82 6.81 6.68
C PRO A 1234 -37.01 7.53 6.03
N ASP A 1235 -38.09 6.81 5.69
CA ASP A 1235 -38.98 7.21 4.58
C ASP A 1235 -40.37 7.78 4.96
N ASP A 1236 -40.76 7.78 6.24
CA ASP A 1236 -42.11 8.21 6.69
C ASP A 1236 -42.34 9.75 6.72
N HIS A 1237 -41.37 10.55 6.26
CA HIS A 1237 -41.42 12.03 6.31
C HIS A 1237 -41.22 12.67 4.94
N GLY A 1238 -42.30 12.70 4.15
CA GLY A 1238 -42.41 13.46 2.89
C GLY A 1238 -42.50 14.98 3.07
N GLY A 1239 -41.52 15.57 3.76
CA GLY A 1239 -41.30 17.02 3.85
C GLY A 1239 -40.39 17.54 2.73
N SER A 1240 -40.52 18.81 2.37
CA SER A 1240 -39.77 19.39 1.25
C SER A 1240 -38.27 19.56 1.54
N ASP A 1241 -37.43 19.50 0.50
CA ASP A 1241 -35.96 19.56 0.62
C ASP A 1241 -35.42 20.85 1.27
N LEU A 1242 -36.25 21.87 1.46
CA LEU A 1242 -35.92 23.07 2.24
C LEU A 1242 -35.64 22.80 3.73
N GLN A 1243 -36.16 21.72 4.32
CA GLN A 1243 -35.88 21.34 5.72
C GLN A 1243 -34.66 20.42 5.89
N ARG A 1244 -34.14 19.82 4.79
CA ARG A 1244 -32.96 18.92 4.81
C ARG A 1244 -31.61 19.65 4.92
N SER A 1245 -31.63 20.97 4.89
CA SER A 1245 -30.48 21.84 5.22
C SER A 1245 -30.34 22.03 6.73
N GLU A 1246 -31.44 22.32 7.44
CA GLU A 1246 -31.47 22.65 8.87
C GLU A 1246 -31.23 21.42 9.75
N ALA A 1247 -31.70 20.23 9.35
CA ALA A 1247 -31.58 18.99 10.12
C ALA A 1247 -30.15 18.42 10.26
N ARG A 1248 -29.11 19.11 9.77
CA ARG A 1248 -27.73 18.59 9.72
C ARG A 1248 -26.93 18.75 11.02
N VAL A 1249 -27.37 19.63 11.91
CA VAL A 1249 -26.94 19.68 13.31
C VAL A 1249 -28.19 19.86 14.16
N THR A 1250 -28.70 18.76 14.73
CA THR A 1250 -29.70 18.88 15.79
C THR A 1250 -29.01 19.44 17.03
N ASN A 1251 -29.18 20.75 17.25
CA ASN A 1251 -28.77 21.44 18.46
C ASN A 1251 -29.36 20.77 19.72
N PHE A 1252 -28.82 21.13 20.89
CA PHE A 1252 -29.43 20.83 22.18
C PHE A 1252 -30.93 21.14 22.20
N PRO A 1253 -31.74 20.43 23.03
CA PRO A 1253 -33.14 20.77 23.24
C PRO A 1253 -33.26 22.19 23.80
N ALA A 1254 -33.54 23.15 22.91
CA ALA A 1254 -34.01 24.46 23.31
C ALA A 1254 -35.36 24.30 24.03
N ALA A 1255 -35.58 25.10 25.08
CA ALA A 1255 -36.81 25.09 25.85
C ALA A 1255 -37.98 25.75 25.09
N GLU A 1256 -38.40 25.13 23.99
CA GLU A 1256 -39.58 25.53 23.21
C GLU A 1256 -40.75 24.59 23.52
N ASN A 1257 -41.92 25.18 23.83
CA ASN A 1257 -43.20 24.54 24.18
C ASN A 1257 -43.39 24.11 25.65
N VAL A 1258 -43.40 25.09 26.57
CA VAL A 1258 -44.29 25.06 27.75
C VAL A 1258 -45.09 26.36 27.83
N GLU A 1259 -45.80 26.73 26.76
CA GLU A 1259 -46.76 27.84 26.81
C GLU A 1259 -47.93 27.67 25.81
N ARG A 1260 -48.90 26.82 26.20
CA ARG A 1260 -50.26 26.78 25.65
C ARG A 1260 -51.27 26.32 26.70
N HIS A 1261 -51.58 27.20 27.65
CA HIS A 1261 -52.97 27.46 28.02
C HIS A 1261 -53.18 28.79 28.74
#